data_AF-A0A8J6MK52-F1
#
_entry.id   AF-A0A8J6MK52-F1
#
_cell.length_a   1.000
_cell.length_b   1.000
_cell.length_c   1.000
_cell.angle_alpha   90.00
_cell.angle_beta   90.00
_cell.angle_gamma   90.00
#
_symmetry.space_group_name_H-M   'P 1'
#
loop_
_entity.id
_entity.type
_entity.pdbx_description
1 polymer ?
#
loop_
_entity_poly.entity_id
_entity_poly.type
_entity_poly.pdbx_seq_one_letter_code
_entity_poly.pdbx_strand_id
1 'polypeptide(L)'
;MHRYRKLIGIIVGIILTPIILVALALVVINVVNWDKHRPLVTSLVEKFTDFKVDKIEGIHVGLLTSAEAGVDALKIRQTNPYSSLKNFESKQAFLKIKVFPFIFKHSLIVQNFVLDGARIDLAPAPDDPQAKEKKNEGTTLADLPSIFIISATIDQSTLVSVNKNPKTEPFRLHIQHAGVTSPSHDKASMLNAKGKVSNLPFEVLGAFGSFDAFRDTKAAYPARIQAKIADHNLEARGNLHFAEGISHFDVDASGPGLTKLKQALRINIGDIPAYNLSFVLDKKPNDFRFTEIKANVGRSSAAGRIELNFEKKRPFIWADLVSDGIYQLDLAGLFKTDKTIKDPEDVPRPEGQYFSDKPIDAVAFKKVDADINLNIRHYEGVKAGHAIDGANARITLTNGKLVADPLRFAVSEGTIGGDLLFDARNPDINVKIELGARRIDLDKLLAPVGKEIPVLKIKPTDVAKGLLTGHMSLAMHGRTPMAMSKTVTGPVELAIENGKLSATIIELGGLDIAESLGDYVIKNPMKELQCGLLSFQASHGVYQTRTFLLATTDTNFVGEGQLDLPGNKADFHLKAHPRDFSIGSIRSPIYIRGPLNHIKAGLEAKPIVLRGVAAVALGFINPALALIPLIEPGLGKNGECGKYMAELKEVQSKAKQDVSRQDLEATKNATKSVGR
;
A
#
# COMPACT_ATOMS: atom_id res chain seq x y z
N MET A 1 60.12 -3.66 73.77
CA MET A 1 60.14 -4.09 72.35
C MET A 1 59.76 -5.56 72.11
N HIS A 2 60.10 -6.53 72.97
CA HIS A 2 59.84 -7.96 72.71
C HIS A 2 58.35 -8.39 72.73
N ARG A 3 57.50 -7.78 73.59
CA ARG A 3 56.05 -8.03 73.63
C ARG A 3 55.29 -7.50 72.40
N TYR A 4 55.70 -6.38 71.82
CA TYR A 4 55.10 -5.81 70.61
C TYR A 4 55.37 -6.68 69.37
N ARG A 5 56.56 -7.30 69.26
CA ARG A 5 56.89 -8.23 68.16
C ARG A 5 56.01 -9.49 68.16
N LYS A 6 55.69 -10.05 69.34
CA LYS A 6 54.77 -11.19 69.45
C LYS A 6 53.33 -10.82 69.10
N LEU A 7 52.84 -9.65 69.53
CA LEU A 7 51.50 -9.18 69.20
C LEU A 7 51.35 -8.89 67.69
N ILE A 8 52.35 -8.23 67.08
CA ILE A 8 52.39 -7.99 65.63
C ILE A 8 52.45 -9.32 64.88
N GLY A 9 53.25 -10.29 65.31
CA GLY A 9 53.30 -11.62 64.69
C GLY A 9 51.97 -12.38 64.75
N ILE A 10 51.22 -12.26 65.85
CA ILE A 10 49.89 -12.88 66.00
C ILE A 10 48.85 -12.17 65.15
N ILE A 11 48.84 -10.83 65.13
CA ILE A 11 47.91 -10.04 64.30
C ILE A 11 48.20 -10.26 62.80
N VAL A 12 49.47 -10.27 62.41
CA VAL A 12 49.91 -10.58 61.04
C VAL A 12 49.57 -12.02 60.67
N GLY A 13 49.70 -12.98 61.59
CA GLY A 13 49.24 -14.36 61.41
C GLY A 13 47.73 -14.45 61.18
N ILE A 14 46.92 -13.81 62.04
CA ILE A 14 45.45 -13.81 61.93
C ILE A 14 44.96 -13.15 60.63
N ILE A 15 45.67 -12.14 60.12
CA ILE A 15 45.32 -11.48 58.84
C ILE A 15 45.84 -12.29 57.64
N LEU A 16 47.03 -12.88 57.72
CA LEU A 16 47.61 -13.66 56.62
C LEU A 16 46.95 -15.03 56.44
N THR A 17 46.51 -15.69 57.51
CA THR A 17 45.87 -17.01 57.42
C THR A 17 44.66 -17.04 56.47
N PRO A 18 43.65 -16.15 56.57
CA PRO A 18 42.54 -16.13 55.61
C PRO A 18 42.99 -15.77 54.18
N ILE A 19 43.96 -14.87 54.03
CA ILE A 19 44.51 -14.51 52.70
C ILE A 19 45.21 -15.71 52.06
N ILE A 20 46.02 -16.45 52.82
CA ILE A 20 46.71 -17.66 52.38
C ILE A 20 45.70 -18.77 52.07
N LEU A 21 44.66 -18.95 52.89
CA LEU A 21 43.59 -19.92 52.64
C LEU A 21 42.81 -19.60 51.37
N VAL A 22 42.50 -18.33 51.12
CA VAL A 22 41.85 -17.89 49.88
C VAL A 22 42.78 -18.09 48.68
N ALA A 23 44.05 -17.70 48.79
CA ALA A 23 45.04 -17.90 47.73
C ALA A 23 45.23 -19.40 47.41
N LEU A 24 45.31 -20.24 48.44
CA LEU A 24 45.40 -21.70 48.30
C LEU A 24 44.13 -22.26 47.65
N ALA A 25 42.93 -21.81 48.07
CA ALA A 25 41.67 -22.21 47.44
C ALA A 25 41.62 -21.83 45.96
N LEU A 26 42.07 -20.63 45.60
CA LEU A 26 42.16 -20.19 44.21
C LEU A 26 43.14 -21.04 43.41
N VAL A 27 44.31 -21.36 43.95
CA VAL A 27 45.28 -22.27 43.30
C VAL A 27 44.68 -23.66 43.12
N VAL A 28 44.05 -24.21 44.15
CA VAL A 28 43.39 -25.53 44.10
C VAL A 28 42.34 -25.56 43.00
N ILE A 29 41.46 -24.55 42.92
CA ILE A 29 40.42 -24.48 41.89
C ILE A 29 40.99 -24.54 40.45
N ASN A 30 42.15 -23.96 40.21
CA ASN A 30 42.78 -23.95 38.88
C ASN A 30 43.54 -25.26 38.55
N VAL A 31 43.88 -26.08 39.55
CA VAL A 31 44.62 -27.35 39.36
C VAL A 31 43.68 -28.58 39.43
N VAL A 32 42.48 -28.42 40.01
CA VAL A 32 41.47 -29.46 40.09
C VAL A 32 41.00 -29.87 38.70
N ASN A 33 40.98 -31.19 38.45
CA ASN A 33 40.33 -31.75 37.27
C ASN A 33 38.81 -31.82 37.53
N TRP A 34 38.09 -30.81 37.03
CA TRP A 34 36.65 -30.66 37.23
C TRP A 34 35.81 -31.76 36.55
N ASP A 35 36.35 -32.49 35.58
CA ASP A 35 35.65 -33.65 35.00
C ASP A 35 35.43 -34.77 36.02
N LYS A 36 36.31 -34.93 37.01
CA LYS A 36 36.11 -35.88 38.11
C LYS A 36 34.97 -35.47 39.05
N HIS A 37 34.55 -34.22 38.98
CA HIS A 37 33.50 -33.62 39.82
C HIS A 37 32.23 -33.28 39.03
N ARG A 38 32.01 -33.89 37.85
CA ARG A 38 30.78 -33.71 37.04
C ARG A 38 29.47 -33.81 37.84
N PRO A 39 29.26 -34.80 38.74
CA PRO A 39 28.00 -34.88 39.50
C PRO A 39 27.70 -33.64 40.34
N LEU A 40 28.74 -33.00 40.90
CA LEU A 40 28.61 -31.76 41.66
C LEU A 40 28.18 -30.61 40.75
N VAL A 41 28.85 -30.44 39.60
CA VAL A 41 28.55 -29.37 38.64
C VAL A 41 27.13 -29.53 38.08
N THR A 42 26.75 -30.75 37.68
CA THR A 42 25.38 -31.07 37.26
C THR A 42 24.37 -30.68 38.32
N SER A 43 24.57 -31.11 39.57
CA SER A 43 23.65 -30.79 40.67
C SER A 43 23.51 -29.29 40.91
N LEU A 44 24.60 -28.52 40.79
CA LEU A 44 24.56 -27.07 40.93
C LEU A 44 23.75 -26.42 39.80
N VAL A 45 23.96 -26.82 38.55
CA VAL A 45 23.21 -26.28 37.40
C VAL A 45 21.72 -26.58 37.55
N GLU A 46 21.34 -27.82 37.85
CA GLU A 46 19.93 -28.22 38.00
C GLU A 46 19.25 -27.61 39.22
N LYS A 47 20.00 -27.25 40.27
CA LYS A 47 19.47 -26.61 41.47
C LYS A 47 19.23 -25.12 41.29
N PHE A 48 20.11 -24.43 40.58
CA PHE A 48 20.09 -22.97 40.46
C PHE A 48 19.50 -22.47 39.13
N THR A 49 19.14 -23.38 38.22
CA THR A 49 18.55 -23.05 36.93
C THR A 49 17.38 -23.98 36.64
N ASP A 50 16.51 -23.59 35.70
CA ASP A 50 15.41 -24.45 35.25
C ASP A 50 15.87 -25.52 34.23
N PHE A 51 17.17 -25.76 34.10
CA PHE A 51 17.72 -26.72 33.15
C PHE A 51 18.01 -28.06 33.79
N LYS A 52 17.60 -29.13 33.11
CA LYS A 52 18.09 -30.48 33.35
C LYS A 52 19.32 -30.74 32.48
N VAL A 53 20.38 -31.31 33.06
CA VAL A 53 21.64 -31.58 32.34
C VAL A 53 21.66 -33.03 31.87
N ASP A 54 21.56 -33.23 30.56
CA ASP A 54 21.68 -34.57 29.96
C ASP A 54 23.14 -34.97 29.73
N LYS A 55 24.01 -33.98 29.41
CA LYS A 55 25.43 -34.21 29.14
C LYS A 55 26.26 -32.97 29.49
N ILE A 56 27.39 -33.16 30.17
CA ILE A 56 28.39 -32.12 30.42
C ILE A 56 29.80 -32.76 30.44
N GLU A 57 30.71 -32.27 29.61
CA GLU A 57 32.08 -32.81 29.47
C GLU A 57 33.12 -31.71 29.28
N GLY A 58 34.38 -32.00 29.62
CA GLY A 58 35.50 -31.10 29.41
C GLY A 58 35.37 -29.84 30.26
N ILE A 59 35.00 -30.01 31.54
CA ILE A 59 34.72 -28.87 32.41
C ILE A 59 36.03 -28.17 32.76
N HIS A 60 36.11 -26.89 32.44
CA HIS A 60 37.21 -26.01 32.80
C HIS A 60 36.71 -24.89 33.70
N VAL A 61 37.31 -24.75 34.88
CA VAL A 61 37.05 -23.63 35.78
C VAL A 61 38.39 -23.06 36.25
N GLY A 62 38.56 -21.75 36.09
CA GLY A 62 39.71 -21.00 36.58
C GLY A 62 39.28 -19.74 37.30
N LEU A 63 39.96 -19.36 38.39
CA LEU A 63 39.60 -18.18 39.22
C LEU A 63 40.81 -17.29 39.59
N LEU A 64 41.95 -17.38 38.90
CA LEU A 64 43.18 -16.65 39.27
C LEU A 64 43.06 -15.13 39.04
N THR A 65 43.24 -14.68 37.80
CA THR A 65 43.13 -13.26 37.41
C THR A 65 41.80 -12.94 36.74
N SER A 66 41.15 -13.98 36.22
CA SER A 66 39.82 -14.01 35.59
C SER A 66 39.05 -15.22 36.11
N ALA A 67 37.72 -15.13 36.08
CA ALA A 67 36.84 -16.26 36.23
C ALA A 67 36.61 -16.82 34.83
N GLU A 68 37.01 -18.05 34.67
CA GLU A 68 36.90 -18.82 33.44
C GLU A 68 36.00 -19.99 33.76
N ALA A 69 35.00 -20.19 32.91
CA ALA A 69 34.11 -21.34 32.97
C ALA A 69 33.89 -21.81 31.55
N GLY A 70 34.14 -23.08 31.28
CA GLY A 70 33.96 -23.66 29.97
C GLY A 70 33.66 -25.14 30.00
N VAL A 71 33.11 -25.62 28.90
CA VAL A 71 32.75 -27.03 28.67
C VAL A 71 32.99 -27.37 27.19
N ASP A 72 33.53 -28.55 26.95
CA ASP A 72 33.75 -29.12 25.61
C ASP A 72 32.55 -29.91 25.08
N ALA A 73 31.53 -30.12 25.91
CA ALA A 73 30.23 -30.58 25.44
C ALA A 73 29.17 -30.24 26.48
N LEU A 74 28.04 -29.70 26.05
CA LEU A 74 26.90 -29.42 26.92
C LEU A 74 25.62 -29.81 26.21
N LYS A 75 24.75 -30.53 26.91
CA LYS A 75 23.37 -30.81 26.49
C LYS A 75 22.45 -30.61 27.67
N ILE A 76 21.56 -29.65 27.54
CA ILE A 76 20.59 -29.29 28.56
C ILE A 76 19.18 -29.20 27.96
N ARG A 77 18.21 -29.51 28.79
CA ARG A 77 16.79 -29.41 28.46
C ARG A 77 16.09 -28.52 29.45
N GLN A 78 15.24 -27.66 28.94
CA GLN A 78 14.45 -26.76 29.76
C GLN A 78 13.31 -27.54 30.41
N THR A 79 13.17 -27.38 31.73
CA THR A 79 12.10 -28.02 32.52
C THR A 79 10.88 -27.12 32.69
N ASN A 80 11.05 -25.80 32.55
CA ASN A 80 9.96 -24.84 32.62
C ASN A 80 9.03 -24.97 31.37
N PRO A 81 7.76 -25.37 31.52
CA PRO A 81 6.85 -25.56 30.40
C PRO A 81 6.54 -24.26 29.65
N TYR A 82 6.66 -23.10 30.31
CA TYR A 82 6.41 -21.77 29.77
C TYR A 82 7.62 -21.15 29.07
N SER A 83 8.76 -21.85 29.03
CA SER A 83 9.92 -21.37 28.26
C SER A 83 9.79 -21.72 26.79
N SER A 84 10.18 -20.78 25.93
CA SER A 84 10.28 -21.01 24.49
C SER A 84 11.50 -21.85 24.12
N LEU A 85 12.61 -21.73 24.85
CA LEU A 85 13.76 -22.62 24.73
C LEU A 85 13.39 -24.01 25.23
N LYS A 86 13.60 -25.05 24.43
CA LYS A 86 13.33 -26.45 24.79
C LYS A 86 14.60 -27.24 25.03
N ASN A 87 15.51 -27.19 24.06
CA ASN A 87 16.79 -27.88 24.15
C ASN A 87 17.92 -26.93 23.76
N PHE A 88 19.06 -27.10 24.42
CA PHE A 88 20.32 -26.49 24.05
C PHE A 88 21.40 -27.58 24.05
N GLU A 89 22.15 -27.67 22.96
CA GLU A 89 23.30 -28.55 22.82
C GLU A 89 24.46 -27.75 22.25
N SER A 90 25.70 -27.98 22.69
CA SER A 90 26.88 -27.31 22.14
C SER A 90 28.11 -28.22 22.17
N LYS A 91 29.00 -28.06 21.17
CA LYS A 91 30.33 -28.69 21.15
C LYS A 91 31.36 -27.91 21.92
N GLN A 92 31.14 -26.62 22.14
CA GLN A 92 31.98 -25.85 23.04
C GLN A 92 31.18 -24.67 23.55
N ALA A 93 31.27 -24.41 24.84
CA ALA A 93 30.81 -23.16 25.42
C ALA A 93 31.86 -22.71 26.43
N PHE A 94 32.43 -21.53 26.21
CA PHE A 94 33.47 -20.98 27.05
C PHE A 94 33.18 -19.51 27.35
N LEU A 95 33.34 -19.13 28.62
CA LEU A 95 33.13 -17.78 29.12
C LEU A 95 34.30 -17.40 30.02
N LYS A 96 34.93 -16.27 29.71
CA LYS A 96 36.00 -15.66 30.51
C LYS A 96 35.58 -14.26 30.92
N ILE A 97 35.47 -14.03 32.23
CA ILE A 97 35.08 -12.76 32.84
C ILE A 97 36.17 -12.24 33.77
N LYS A 98 36.32 -10.91 33.88
CA LYS A 98 37.17 -10.31 34.92
C LYS A 98 36.43 -10.29 36.25
N VAL A 99 37.02 -10.91 37.28
CA VAL A 99 36.41 -11.05 38.62
C VAL A 99 36.58 -9.80 39.47
N PHE A 100 37.77 -9.19 39.45
CA PHE A 100 38.08 -8.03 40.29
C PHE A 100 37.16 -6.81 40.03
N PRO A 101 36.86 -6.39 38.79
CA PRO A 101 35.93 -5.29 38.53
C PRO A 101 34.49 -5.59 38.99
N PHE A 102 34.07 -6.85 39.02
CA PHE A 102 32.74 -7.23 39.49
C PHE A 102 32.59 -7.02 41.00
N ILE A 103 33.59 -7.44 41.78
CA ILE A 103 33.59 -7.33 43.25
C ILE A 103 33.71 -5.88 43.74
N PHE A 104 34.51 -5.05 43.06
CA PHE A 104 34.84 -3.69 43.55
C PHE A 104 34.15 -2.56 42.79
N LYS A 105 33.67 -2.78 41.55
CA LYS A 105 33.11 -1.73 40.68
C LYS A 105 31.72 -2.06 40.13
N HIS A 106 31.10 -3.18 40.53
CA HIS A 106 29.81 -3.65 40.02
C HIS A 106 29.75 -3.77 38.48
N SER A 107 30.90 -3.97 37.85
CA SER A 107 31.03 -4.07 36.39
C SER A 107 31.40 -5.48 35.97
N LEU A 108 30.60 -6.09 35.08
CA LEU A 108 30.88 -7.41 34.51
C LEU A 108 31.60 -7.22 33.17
N ILE A 109 32.87 -7.60 33.09
CA ILE A 109 33.63 -7.55 31.84
C ILE A 109 33.79 -8.96 31.30
N VAL A 110 33.09 -9.26 30.21
CA VAL A 110 33.26 -10.47 29.42
C VAL A 110 34.47 -10.27 28.52
N GLN A 111 35.59 -10.91 28.86
CA GLN A 111 36.81 -10.83 28.06
C GLN A 111 36.70 -11.65 26.78
N ASN A 112 36.08 -12.81 26.89
CA ASN A 112 35.88 -13.70 25.76
C ASN A 112 34.67 -14.60 26.02
N PHE A 113 33.81 -14.74 25.03
CA PHE A 113 32.75 -15.73 24.99
C PHE A 113 32.88 -16.52 23.69
N VAL A 114 32.89 -17.84 23.76
CA VAL A 114 32.96 -18.71 22.59
C VAL A 114 31.83 -19.72 22.68
N LEU A 115 31.08 -19.86 21.60
CA LEU A 115 30.05 -20.86 21.44
C LEU A 115 30.26 -21.57 20.10
N ASP A 116 30.67 -22.83 20.12
CA ASP A 116 30.86 -23.63 18.91
C ASP A 116 29.87 -24.79 18.82
N GLY A 117 29.38 -25.04 17.60
CA GLY A 117 28.57 -26.20 17.28
C GLY A 117 27.24 -26.23 18.03
N ALA A 118 26.67 -25.08 18.38
CA ALA A 118 25.46 -25.04 19.18
C ALA A 118 24.21 -25.42 18.38
N ARG A 119 23.25 -26.08 19.03
CA ARG A 119 21.91 -26.33 18.54
C ARG A 119 20.91 -25.81 19.56
N ILE A 120 20.09 -24.85 19.15
CA ILE A 120 19.10 -24.18 19.99
C ILE A 120 17.72 -24.51 19.42
N ASP A 121 16.94 -25.33 20.12
CA ASP A 121 15.58 -25.68 19.71
C ASP A 121 14.56 -24.82 20.48
N LEU A 122 13.80 -24.01 19.75
CA LEU A 122 12.75 -23.14 20.24
C LEU A 122 11.37 -23.67 19.84
N ALA A 123 10.40 -23.56 20.74
CA ALA A 123 8.99 -23.84 20.48
C ALA A 123 8.10 -22.74 21.07
N PRO A 124 6.87 -22.55 20.58
CA PRO A 124 5.95 -21.59 21.15
C PRO A 124 5.65 -21.95 22.61
N ALA A 125 5.88 -21.01 23.51
CA ALA A 125 5.50 -21.16 24.91
C ALA A 125 3.98 -20.98 25.09
N PRO A 126 3.33 -21.75 25.97
CA PRO A 126 2.02 -21.41 26.50
C PRO A 126 2.08 -20.07 27.25
N ASP A 127 0.94 -19.37 27.32
CA ASP A 127 0.84 -18.18 28.19
C ASP A 127 1.04 -18.61 29.64
N ASP A 128 1.99 -17.97 30.33
CA ASP A 128 2.20 -18.16 31.76
C ASP A 128 1.12 -17.40 32.55
N PRO A 129 0.23 -18.11 33.28
CA PRO A 129 -0.81 -17.48 34.08
C PRO A 129 -0.26 -16.54 35.15
N GLN A 130 0.95 -16.81 35.67
CA GLN A 130 1.58 -16.03 36.73
C GLN A 130 2.37 -14.82 36.21
N ALA A 131 2.73 -14.78 34.93
CA ALA A 131 3.46 -13.66 34.34
C ALA A 131 2.65 -12.35 34.28
N LYS A 132 1.32 -12.42 34.33
CA LYS A 132 0.45 -11.24 34.34
C LYS A 132 0.51 -10.47 35.66
N GLU A 133 0.88 -11.10 36.77
CA GLU A 133 0.94 -10.47 38.10
C GLU A 133 2.25 -9.69 38.36
N LYS A 134 3.35 -10.01 37.67
CA LYS A 134 4.67 -9.36 37.85
C LYS A 134 4.90 -8.06 37.05
N LYS A 135 3.86 -7.50 36.42
CA LYS A 135 4.03 -6.48 35.36
C LYS A 135 4.33 -5.04 35.82
N ASN A 136 4.62 -4.80 37.12
CA ASN A 136 4.73 -3.44 37.66
C ASN A 136 6.09 -3.02 38.27
N GLU A 137 7.16 -3.81 38.13
CA GLU A 137 8.52 -3.38 38.49
C GLU A 137 9.45 -3.52 37.29
N GLY A 138 9.40 -2.53 36.39
CA GLY A 138 10.29 -2.50 35.23
C GLY A 138 11.68 -2.02 35.64
N THR A 139 12.66 -2.93 35.67
CA THR A 139 14.08 -2.59 35.71
C THR A 139 14.44 -1.83 34.42
N THR A 140 15.01 -0.63 34.56
CA THR A 140 15.51 0.15 33.41
C THR A 140 16.89 -0.37 32.98
N LEU A 141 17.34 -0.08 31.75
CA LEU A 141 18.69 -0.40 31.30
C LEU A 141 19.79 0.22 32.19
N ALA A 142 19.47 1.29 32.94
CA ALA A 142 20.36 1.90 33.90
C ALA A 142 20.56 1.06 35.18
N ASP A 143 19.59 0.20 35.51
CA ASP A 143 19.60 -0.65 36.71
C ASP A 143 20.35 -1.97 36.48
N LEU A 144 20.69 -2.30 35.23
CA LEU A 144 21.47 -3.48 34.90
C LEU A 144 22.97 -3.24 35.19
N PRO A 145 23.70 -4.23 35.73
CA PRO A 145 25.15 -4.13 35.91
C PRO A 145 25.82 -3.82 34.56
N SER A 146 26.93 -3.07 34.58
CA SER A 146 27.61 -2.68 33.34
C SER A 146 28.28 -3.90 32.71
N ILE A 147 27.62 -4.56 31.76
CA ILE A 147 28.15 -5.70 31.01
C ILE A 147 28.91 -5.15 29.80
N PHE A 148 30.24 -5.29 29.79
CA PHE A 148 31.08 -4.95 28.65
C PHE A 148 31.66 -6.22 28.02
N ILE A 149 31.50 -6.37 26.69
CA ILE A 149 31.97 -7.54 25.94
C ILE A 149 33.16 -7.12 25.06
N ILE A 150 34.34 -7.66 25.37
CA ILE A 150 35.56 -7.45 24.57
C ILE A 150 35.51 -8.30 23.31
N SER A 151 35.21 -9.59 23.44
CA SER A 151 34.96 -10.45 22.29
C SER A 151 33.90 -11.50 22.61
N ALA A 152 33.07 -11.80 21.61
CA ALA A 152 32.20 -12.95 21.63
C ALA A 152 32.13 -13.56 20.23
N THR A 153 32.26 -14.88 20.12
CA THR A 153 32.15 -15.63 18.85
C THR A 153 31.14 -16.77 18.98
N ILE A 154 30.39 -16.98 17.89
CA ILE A 154 29.44 -18.06 17.72
C ILE A 154 29.77 -18.73 16.39
N ASP A 155 30.15 -20.00 16.43
CA ASP A 155 30.60 -20.76 15.27
C ASP A 155 29.73 -22.00 15.07
N GLN A 156 29.52 -22.35 13.80
CA GLN A 156 28.84 -23.59 13.36
C GLN A 156 27.54 -23.91 14.12
N SER A 157 26.77 -22.89 14.46
CA SER A 157 25.62 -22.99 15.36
C SER A 157 24.30 -22.96 14.58
N THR A 158 23.26 -23.58 15.11
CA THR A 158 21.95 -23.69 14.45
C THR A 158 20.83 -23.41 15.45
N LEU A 159 19.97 -22.45 15.11
CA LEU A 159 18.72 -22.19 15.80
C LEU A 159 17.58 -22.78 14.97
N VAL A 160 16.71 -23.54 15.63
CA VAL A 160 15.53 -24.16 15.04
C VAL A 160 14.31 -23.72 15.82
N SER A 161 13.36 -23.04 15.17
CA SER A 161 12.09 -22.66 15.79
C SER A 161 10.94 -23.43 15.15
N VAL A 162 10.24 -24.24 15.93
CA VAL A 162 9.00 -24.90 15.50
C VAL A 162 7.80 -23.97 15.71
N ASN A 163 6.73 -24.16 14.93
CA ASN A 163 5.50 -23.39 15.04
C ASN A 163 4.42 -24.17 15.80
N LYS A 164 3.33 -23.51 16.22
CA LYS A 164 2.18 -24.15 16.89
C LYS A 164 1.52 -25.21 16.00
N ASN A 165 1.55 -25.01 14.69
CA ASN A 165 1.04 -25.97 13.72
C ASN A 165 2.15 -26.94 13.28
N PRO A 166 2.08 -28.24 13.65
CA PRO A 166 3.11 -29.23 13.34
C PRO A 166 3.27 -29.54 11.85
N LYS A 167 2.31 -29.15 10.99
CA LYS A 167 2.43 -29.29 9.53
C LYS A 167 3.30 -28.19 8.88
N THR A 168 3.67 -27.16 9.63
CA THR A 168 4.52 -26.08 9.12
C THR A 168 5.98 -26.47 9.32
N GLU A 169 6.80 -26.37 8.28
CA GLU A 169 8.24 -26.61 8.42
C GLU A 169 8.84 -25.73 9.53
N PRO A 170 9.90 -26.15 10.24
CA PRO A 170 10.56 -25.28 11.22
C PRO A 170 11.33 -24.13 10.55
N PHE A 171 11.37 -22.97 11.20
CA PHE A 171 12.32 -21.92 10.82
C PHE A 171 13.73 -22.34 11.25
N ARG A 172 14.71 -22.18 10.36
CA ARG A 172 16.11 -22.57 10.63
C ARG A 172 17.05 -21.41 10.34
N LEU A 173 17.85 -21.06 11.32
CA LEU A 173 18.97 -20.13 11.19
C LEU A 173 20.25 -20.90 11.48
N HIS A 174 21.10 -21.04 10.47
CA HIS A 174 22.43 -21.61 10.60
C HIS A 174 23.45 -20.48 10.60
N ILE A 175 24.22 -20.36 11.67
CA ILE A 175 25.31 -19.40 11.85
C ILE A 175 26.60 -20.15 11.55
N GLN A 176 27.28 -19.79 10.47
CA GLN A 176 28.60 -20.33 10.17
C GLN A 176 29.64 -19.69 11.07
N HIS A 177 29.55 -18.37 11.22
CA HIS A 177 30.37 -17.55 12.09
C HIS A 177 29.60 -16.28 12.46
N ALA A 178 29.61 -15.89 13.72
CA ALA A 178 29.18 -14.56 14.15
C ALA A 178 30.10 -14.09 15.27
N GLY A 179 30.67 -12.89 15.12
CA GLY A 179 31.60 -12.32 16.06
C GLY A 179 31.23 -10.88 16.40
N VAL A 180 31.52 -10.49 17.63
CA VAL A 180 31.62 -9.09 18.03
C VAL A 180 32.97 -8.86 18.71
N THR A 181 33.61 -7.75 18.41
CA THR A 181 34.87 -7.34 19.01
C THR A 181 34.83 -5.87 19.40
N SER A 182 35.34 -5.55 20.60
CA SER A 182 35.46 -4.21 21.16
C SER A 182 36.84 -4.09 21.81
N PRO A 183 37.83 -3.43 21.19
CA PRO A 183 39.20 -3.39 21.70
C PRO A 183 39.32 -2.84 23.13
N SER A 184 38.50 -1.85 23.45
CA SER A 184 38.38 -1.22 24.76
C SER A 184 37.02 -0.50 24.85
N HIS A 185 36.63 -0.06 26.04
CA HIS A 185 35.33 0.56 26.29
C HIS A 185 35.13 1.90 25.55
N ASP A 186 36.22 2.57 25.17
CA ASP A 186 36.28 3.86 24.48
C ASP A 186 36.47 3.74 22.95
N LYS A 187 36.62 2.51 22.42
CA LYS A 187 36.81 2.26 20.97
C LYS A 187 35.58 1.61 20.35
N ALA A 188 35.41 1.82 19.05
CA ALA A 188 34.31 1.27 18.26
C ALA A 188 34.24 -0.26 18.32
N SER A 189 33.03 -0.79 18.32
CA SER A 189 32.74 -2.22 18.27
C SER A 189 32.49 -2.68 16.83
N MET A 190 33.05 -3.83 16.46
CA MET A 190 32.85 -4.45 15.15
C MET A 190 32.00 -5.71 15.31
N LEU A 191 31.04 -5.91 14.42
CA LEU A 191 30.22 -7.11 14.32
C LEU A 191 30.39 -7.73 12.93
N ASN A 192 30.53 -9.04 12.87
CA ASN A 192 30.44 -9.80 11.63
C ASN A 192 29.53 -11.01 11.85
N ALA A 193 28.72 -11.37 10.86
CA ALA A 193 27.93 -12.59 10.91
C ALA A 193 27.75 -13.16 9.50
N LYS A 194 27.88 -14.47 9.36
CA LYS A 194 27.69 -15.22 8.11
C LYS A 194 26.93 -16.50 8.40
N GLY A 195 26.04 -16.87 7.50
CA GLY A 195 25.24 -18.06 7.69
C GLY A 195 24.18 -18.29 6.62
N LYS A 196 23.16 -19.06 6.97
CA LYS A 196 21.97 -19.30 6.15
C LYS A 196 20.70 -19.15 6.97
N VAL A 197 19.70 -18.47 6.43
CA VAL A 197 18.35 -18.39 6.98
C VAL A 197 17.38 -19.07 6.02
N SER A 198 16.76 -20.17 6.44
CA SER A 198 15.87 -20.99 5.60
C SER A 198 16.45 -21.26 4.19
N ASN A 199 17.72 -21.65 4.14
CA ASN A 199 18.56 -21.89 2.95
C ASN A 199 19.08 -20.67 2.17
N LEU A 200 18.66 -19.44 2.51
CA LEU A 200 19.21 -18.23 1.91
C LEU A 200 20.52 -17.84 2.62
N PRO A 201 21.65 -17.70 1.91
CA PRO A 201 22.88 -17.24 2.53
C PRO A 201 22.71 -15.80 3.03
N PHE A 202 23.26 -15.49 4.20
CA PHE A 202 23.31 -14.13 4.71
C PHE A 202 24.72 -13.75 5.15
N GLU A 203 25.02 -12.46 5.05
CA GLU A 203 26.21 -11.82 5.59
C GLU A 203 25.79 -10.49 6.22
N VAL A 204 26.31 -10.20 7.42
CA VAL A 204 26.08 -8.93 8.12
C VAL A 204 27.43 -8.42 8.62
N LEU A 205 27.71 -7.15 8.34
CA LEU A 205 28.86 -6.42 8.87
C LEU A 205 28.33 -5.20 9.60
N GLY A 206 28.75 -5.01 10.84
CA GLY A 206 28.37 -3.89 11.69
C GLY A 206 29.61 -3.18 12.23
N ALA A 207 29.57 -1.86 12.25
CA ALA A 207 30.51 -1.03 12.99
C ALA A 207 29.71 -0.07 13.86
N PHE A 208 29.98 -0.08 15.16
CA PHE A 208 29.22 0.65 16.15
C PHE A 208 30.14 1.50 17.03
N GLY A 209 29.57 2.52 17.66
CA GLY A 209 30.25 3.36 18.63
C GLY A 209 30.84 2.57 19.80
N SER A 210 31.59 3.27 20.63
CA SER A 210 32.19 2.66 21.81
C SER A 210 31.14 2.31 22.87
N PHE A 211 31.49 1.39 23.77
CA PHE A 211 30.61 1.03 24.88
C PHE A 211 30.35 2.22 25.82
N ASP A 212 31.33 3.11 25.99
CA ASP A 212 31.15 4.36 26.73
C ASP A 212 30.11 5.26 26.06
N ALA A 213 30.17 5.40 24.73
CA ALA A 213 29.16 6.14 23.97
C ALA A 213 27.78 5.46 24.02
N PHE A 214 27.73 4.12 24.10
CA PHE A 214 26.48 3.38 24.29
C PHE A 214 25.82 3.68 25.64
N ARG A 215 26.62 3.86 26.71
CA ARG A 215 26.13 4.15 28.07
C ARG A 215 25.72 5.60 28.25
N ASP A 216 26.35 6.53 27.54
CA ASP A 216 25.94 7.92 27.58
C ASP A 216 24.63 8.11 26.80
N THR A 217 23.52 8.04 27.53
CA THR A 217 22.17 8.23 26.98
C THR A 217 21.96 9.57 26.26
N LYS A 218 22.84 10.55 26.45
CA LYS A 218 22.80 11.86 25.78
C LYS A 218 23.68 11.91 24.53
N ALA A 219 24.63 10.99 24.38
CA ALA A 219 25.54 10.98 23.26
C ALA A 219 24.89 10.40 21.99
N ALA A 220 25.39 10.86 20.84
CA ALA A 220 25.13 10.22 19.55
C ALA A 220 25.93 8.92 19.47
N TYR A 221 25.25 7.79 19.26
CA TYR A 221 25.87 6.48 19.10
C TYR A 221 26.00 6.13 17.61
N PRO A 222 27.20 6.25 17.01
CA PRO A 222 27.38 5.98 15.60
C PRO A 222 27.15 4.49 15.30
N ALA A 223 26.46 4.22 14.20
CA ALA A 223 26.17 2.87 13.74
C ALA A 223 26.23 2.80 12.22
N ARG A 224 26.86 1.74 11.70
CA ARG A 224 26.84 1.36 10.30
C ARG A 224 26.57 -0.12 10.21
N ILE A 225 25.57 -0.51 9.44
CA ILE A 225 25.17 -1.90 9.20
C ILE A 225 25.13 -2.11 7.70
N GLN A 226 25.80 -3.17 7.23
CA GLN A 226 25.65 -3.72 5.89
C GLN A 226 25.14 -5.14 6.04
N ALA A 227 24.03 -5.45 5.38
CA ALA A 227 23.44 -6.78 5.40
C ALA A 227 23.16 -7.25 3.97
N LYS A 228 23.47 -8.51 3.70
CA LYS A 228 23.15 -9.21 2.47
C LYS A 228 22.39 -10.47 2.80
N ILE A 229 21.28 -10.73 2.09
CA ILE A 229 20.53 -11.99 2.18
C ILE A 229 20.21 -12.43 0.75
N ALA A 230 20.85 -13.51 0.29
CA ALA A 230 20.88 -13.86 -1.13
C ALA A 230 21.28 -12.63 -1.98
N ASP A 231 20.43 -12.20 -2.91
CA ASP A 231 20.66 -11.06 -3.80
C ASP A 231 20.07 -9.74 -3.26
N HIS A 232 19.64 -9.71 -1.99
CA HIS A 232 19.19 -8.49 -1.31
C HIS A 232 20.35 -7.81 -0.61
N ASN A 233 20.41 -6.48 -0.71
CA ASN A 233 21.39 -5.66 -0.04
C ASN A 233 20.67 -4.60 0.81
N LEU A 234 21.20 -4.35 2.00
CA LEU A 234 20.78 -3.27 2.89
C LEU A 234 22.04 -2.62 3.46
N GLU A 235 22.12 -1.30 3.35
CA GLU A 235 23.09 -0.48 4.05
C GLU A 235 22.34 0.57 4.86
N ALA A 236 22.73 0.73 6.12
CA ALA A 236 22.24 1.80 6.98
C ALA A 236 23.42 2.41 7.73
N ARG A 237 23.55 3.74 7.72
CA ARG A 237 24.64 4.46 8.39
C ARG A 237 24.11 5.71 9.07
N GLY A 238 24.59 6.01 10.28
CA GLY A 238 24.13 7.19 10.99
C GLY A 238 24.40 7.15 12.49
N ASN A 239 23.59 7.90 13.24
CA ASN A 239 23.72 8.07 14.68
C ASN A 239 22.40 7.73 15.38
N LEU A 240 22.48 6.87 16.38
CA LEU A 240 21.36 6.52 17.27
C LEU A 240 21.41 7.38 18.53
N HIS A 241 20.26 7.85 18.98
CA HIS A 241 20.08 8.44 20.31
C HIS A 241 19.16 7.55 21.13
N PHE A 242 19.64 7.07 22.28
CA PHE A 242 18.88 6.14 23.14
C PHE A 242 17.80 6.83 23.97
N ALA A 243 17.95 8.12 24.26
CA ALA A 243 17.00 8.93 25.02
C ALA A 243 16.51 10.13 24.19
N GLU A 244 16.36 11.32 24.81
CA GLU A 244 16.02 12.55 24.11
C GLU A 244 17.08 12.87 23.03
N GLY A 245 16.63 13.02 21.79
CA GLY A 245 17.51 13.26 20.65
C GLY A 245 16.86 12.83 19.33
N ILE A 246 17.52 13.17 18.23
CA ILE A 246 17.10 12.78 16.88
C ILE A 246 18.11 11.76 16.39
N SER A 247 17.66 10.51 16.21
CA SER A 247 18.46 9.51 15.53
C SER A 247 18.40 9.77 14.03
N HIS A 248 19.53 9.78 13.35
CA HIS A 248 19.64 10.11 11.93
C HIS A 248 20.27 8.93 11.19
N PHE A 249 19.67 8.48 10.09
CA PHE A 249 20.18 7.36 9.30
C PHE A 249 20.02 7.60 7.80
N ASP A 250 21.10 7.47 7.03
CA ASP A 250 21.03 7.19 5.59
C ASP A 250 20.79 5.70 5.39
N VAL A 251 19.81 5.33 4.56
CA VAL A 251 19.46 3.94 4.29
C VAL A 251 19.39 3.71 2.78
N ASP A 252 20.03 2.63 2.33
CA ASP A 252 19.99 2.13 0.96
C ASP A 252 19.60 0.64 0.98
N ALA A 253 18.63 0.24 0.16
CA ALA A 253 18.17 -1.14 0.08
C ALA A 253 17.85 -1.53 -1.36
N SER A 254 18.25 -2.73 -1.78
CA SER A 254 17.94 -3.25 -3.12
C SER A 254 17.74 -4.76 -3.15
N GLY A 255 17.06 -5.24 -4.20
CA GLY A 255 17.04 -6.67 -4.50
C GLY A 255 16.09 -7.03 -5.65
N PRO A 256 16.08 -8.30 -6.08
CA PRO A 256 15.31 -8.76 -7.24
C PRO A 256 13.81 -8.96 -6.95
N GLY A 257 13.39 -8.84 -5.69
CA GLY A 257 11.99 -8.96 -5.25
C GLY A 257 11.84 -9.71 -3.94
N LEU A 258 10.81 -9.38 -3.14
CA LEU A 258 10.70 -9.83 -1.76
C LEU A 258 10.04 -11.20 -1.57
N THR A 259 9.54 -11.84 -2.63
CA THR A 259 8.81 -13.13 -2.53
C THR A 259 9.63 -14.23 -1.87
N LYS A 260 10.90 -14.42 -2.26
CA LYS A 260 11.77 -15.44 -1.65
C LYS A 260 12.09 -15.10 -0.19
N LEU A 261 12.34 -13.82 0.10
CA LEU A 261 12.64 -13.35 1.45
C LEU A 261 11.43 -13.54 2.38
N LYS A 262 10.23 -13.19 1.90
CA LYS A 262 8.94 -13.41 2.56
C LYS A 262 8.75 -14.89 2.92
N GLN A 263 9.00 -15.81 1.99
CA GLN A 263 8.90 -17.25 2.24
C GLN A 263 9.93 -17.74 3.27
N ALA A 264 11.17 -17.28 3.16
CA ALA A 264 12.27 -17.68 4.04
C ALA A 264 12.13 -17.15 5.48
N LEU A 265 11.76 -15.88 5.63
CA LEU A 265 11.61 -15.20 6.92
C LEU A 265 10.19 -15.29 7.50
N ARG A 266 9.21 -15.70 6.70
CA ARG A 266 7.80 -15.85 7.09
C ARG A 266 7.18 -14.56 7.64
N ILE A 267 7.57 -13.45 7.03
CA ILE A 267 7.07 -12.11 7.36
C ILE A 267 5.85 -11.78 6.51
N ASN A 268 4.85 -11.13 7.10
CA ASN A 268 3.64 -10.71 6.37
C ASN A 268 3.92 -9.41 5.60
N ILE A 269 4.61 -9.54 4.48
CA ILE A 269 4.87 -8.47 3.53
C ILE A 269 4.24 -8.79 2.19
N GLY A 270 3.91 -7.74 1.44
CA GLY A 270 3.43 -7.86 0.06
C GLY A 270 4.46 -8.46 -0.89
N ASP A 271 3.99 -8.98 -2.03
CA ASP A 271 4.88 -9.40 -3.11
C ASP A 271 5.40 -8.17 -3.87
N ILE A 272 6.57 -7.68 -3.46
CA ILE A 272 7.26 -6.55 -4.10
C ILE A 272 8.20 -7.09 -5.19
N PRO A 273 8.14 -6.60 -6.45
CA PRO A 273 9.07 -6.97 -7.51
C PRO A 273 10.48 -6.40 -7.24
N ALA A 274 11.38 -6.46 -8.23
CA ALA A 274 12.71 -5.87 -8.11
C ALA A 274 12.64 -4.41 -7.66
N TYR A 275 13.46 -4.03 -6.69
CA TYR A 275 13.41 -2.72 -6.07
C TYR A 275 14.79 -2.13 -5.79
N ASN A 276 14.83 -0.81 -5.75
CA ASN A 276 15.93 0.00 -5.25
C ASN A 276 15.35 1.18 -4.47
N LEU A 277 15.72 1.32 -3.21
CA LEU A 277 15.16 2.28 -2.27
C LEU A 277 16.31 2.97 -1.54
N SER A 278 16.32 4.30 -1.55
CA SER A 278 17.16 5.09 -0.66
C SER A 278 16.35 6.20 0.02
N PHE A 279 16.69 6.51 1.27
CA PHE A 279 16.08 7.58 2.04
C PHE A 279 16.95 7.96 3.24
N VAL A 280 16.71 9.16 3.77
CA VAL A 280 17.25 9.61 5.06
C VAL A 280 16.13 9.57 6.09
N LEU A 281 16.39 8.95 7.25
CA LEU A 281 15.46 8.83 8.36
C LEU A 281 15.94 9.65 9.56
N ASP A 282 15.17 10.67 9.93
CA ASP A 282 15.23 11.30 11.25
C ASP A 282 14.15 10.69 12.14
N LYS A 283 14.57 10.08 13.24
CA LYS A 283 13.69 9.40 14.19
C LYS A 283 13.81 10.02 15.59
N LYS A 284 12.67 10.43 16.12
CA LYS A 284 12.40 10.66 17.55
C LYS A 284 11.58 9.48 18.10
N PRO A 285 11.23 9.43 19.40
CA PRO A 285 10.42 8.32 19.94
C PRO A 285 9.09 8.08 19.21
N ASN A 286 8.36 9.16 18.88
CA ASN A 286 7.02 9.10 18.26
C ASN A 286 6.92 9.89 16.95
N ASP A 287 8.04 10.32 16.36
CA ASP A 287 8.07 11.12 15.14
C ASP A 287 9.14 10.56 14.20
N PHE A 288 8.73 10.22 12.97
CA PHE A 288 9.57 9.59 11.96
C PHE A 288 9.49 10.41 10.68
N ARG A 289 10.62 10.94 10.25
CA ARG A 289 10.71 11.80 9.07
C ARG A 289 11.62 11.13 8.06
N PHE A 290 11.02 10.70 6.96
CA PHE A 290 11.69 10.14 5.80
C PHE A 290 11.87 11.26 4.78
N THR A 291 13.12 11.57 4.45
CA THR A 291 13.49 12.61 3.48
C THR A 291 14.37 12.00 2.39
N GLU A 292 14.55 12.74 1.30
CA GLU A 292 15.35 12.29 0.15
C GLU A 292 14.94 10.91 -0.39
N ILE A 293 13.65 10.57 -0.28
CA ILE A 293 13.15 9.26 -0.73
C ILE A 293 13.39 9.16 -2.23
N LYS A 294 14.01 8.06 -2.65
CA LYS A 294 14.13 7.62 -4.04
C LYS A 294 13.81 6.13 -4.06
N ALA A 295 12.64 5.78 -4.57
CA ALA A 295 12.16 4.41 -4.63
C ALA A 295 11.87 4.03 -6.08
N ASN A 296 12.44 2.92 -6.54
CA ASN A 296 12.08 2.26 -7.77
C ASN A 296 11.57 0.86 -7.42
N VAL A 297 10.39 0.50 -7.93
CA VAL A 297 9.73 -0.79 -7.69
C VAL A 297 9.17 -1.27 -9.02
N GLY A 298 9.80 -2.29 -9.62
CA GLY A 298 9.50 -2.71 -10.99
C GLY A 298 9.75 -1.58 -11.98
N ARG A 299 8.71 -1.16 -12.68
CA ARG A 299 8.70 0.00 -13.58
C ARG A 299 8.29 1.30 -12.87
N SER A 300 7.77 1.20 -11.65
CA SER A 300 7.26 2.34 -10.90
C SER A 300 8.36 3.09 -10.16
N SER A 301 8.25 4.42 -10.06
CA SER A 301 9.15 5.25 -9.28
C SER A 301 8.39 6.16 -8.30
N ALA A 302 9.04 6.55 -7.22
CA ALA A 302 8.54 7.55 -6.28
C ALA A 302 9.70 8.30 -5.63
N ALA A 303 9.55 9.60 -5.46
CA ALA A 303 10.50 10.44 -4.75
C ALA A 303 9.79 11.46 -3.88
N GLY A 304 10.46 11.92 -2.82
CA GLY A 304 9.93 12.98 -1.95
C GLY A 304 10.17 12.73 -0.48
N ARG A 305 9.16 13.00 0.34
CA ARG A 305 9.26 12.96 1.81
C ARG A 305 7.96 12.53 2.47
N ILE A 306 8.09 11.86 3.60
CA ILE A 306 6.98 11.34 4.42
C ILE A 306 7.30 11.64 5.89
N GLU A 307 6.33 12.13 6.64
CA GLU A 307 6.43 12.32 8.09
C GLU A 307 5.29 11.56 8.78
N LEU A 308 5.63 10.78 9.81
CA LEU A 308 4.70 10.01 10.61
C LEU A 308 4.82 10.45 12.07
N ASN A 309 3.79 11.13 12.57
CA ASN A 309 3.74 11.60 13.96
C ASN A 309 2.71 10.79 14.75
N PHE A 310 3.15 10.18 15.85
CA PHE A 310 2.37 9.35 16.78
C PHE A 310 2.26 9.99 18.17
N GLU A 311 2.62 11.26 18.33
CA GLU A 311 2.56 11.96 19.63
C GLU A 311 1.12 12.21 20.09
N LYS A 312 0.20 12.34 19.13
CA LYS A 312 -1.23 12.56 19.39
C LYS A 312 -1.98 11.23 19.43
N LYS A 313 -3.14 11.22 20.11
CA LYS A 313 -4.06 10.07 20.16
C LYS A 313 -4.45 9.55 18.77
N ARG A 314 -4.52 10.45 17.78
CA ARG A 314 -4.61 10.11 16.35
C ARG A 314 -3.27 10.38 15.71
N PRO A 315 -2.61 9.36 15.15
CA PRO A 315 -1.42 9.58 14.35
C PRO A 315 -1.71 10.54 13.19
N PHE A 316 -0.72 11.32 12.82
CA PHE A 316 -0.77 12.22 11.67
C PHE A 316 0.25 11.78 10.62
N ILE A 317 -0.21 11.69 9.37
CA ILE A 317 0.62 11.34 8.21
C ILE A 317 0.73 12.57 7.31
N TRP A 318 1.95 13.03 7.08
CA TRP A 318 2.21 14.07 6.08
C TRP A 318 3.06 13.48 4.96
N ALA A 319 2.75 13.78 3.70
CA ALA A 319 3.56 13.31 2.58
C ALA A 319 3.53 14.27 1.40
N ASP A 320 4.65 14.35 0.68
CA ASP A 320 4.80 15.11 -0.55
C ASP A 320 5.63 14.27 -1.51
N LEU A 321 4.93 13.66 -2.48
CA LEU A 321 5.47 12.61 -3.32
C LEU A 321 5.28 12.94 -4.80
N VAL A 322 6.36 12.78 -5.56
CA VAL A 322 6.39 12.87 -7.02
C VAL A 322 6.73 11.51 -7.60
N SER A 323 6.09 11.14 -8.70
CA SER A 323 6.38 9.94 -9.46
C SER A 323 6.50 10.27 -10.94
N ASP A 324 7.54 9.74 -11.58
CA ASP A 324 7.68 9.79 -13.03
C ASP A 324 6.74 8.78 -13.71
N GLY A 325 6.48 7.65 -13.04
CA GLY A 325 5.61 6.59 -13.53
C GLY A 325 5.12 5.67 -12.41
N ILE A 326 3.82 5.39 -12.39
CA ILE A 326 3.19 4.39 -11.51
C ILE A 326 2.50 3.33 -12.37
N TYR A 327 2.92 2.09 -12.20
CA TYR A 327 2.34 0.92 -12.87
C TYR A 327 1.60 0.09 -11.83
N GLN A 328 0.27 -0.01 -11.95
CA GLN A 328 -0.60 -0.58 -10.91
C GLN A 328 -0.18 -2.00 -10.47
N LEU A 329 0.36 -2.81 -11.40
CA LEU A 329 0.79 -4.17 -11.13
C LEU A 329 2.01 -4.25 -10.21
N ASP A 330 2.92 -3.29 -10.28
CA ASP A 330 4.14 -3.28 -9.46
C ASP A 330 3.82 -2.96 -7.99
N LEU A 331 2.77 -2.15 -7.77
CA LEU A 331 2.31 -1.76 -6.44
C LEU A 331 1.23 -2.70 -5.87
N ALA A 332 0.78 -3.68 -6.66
CA ALA A 332 -0.28 -4.60 -6.25
C ALA A 332 0.09 -5.37 -4.98
N GLY A 333 1.37 -5.68 -4.78
CA GLY A 333 1.88 -6.30 -3.56
C GLY A 333 1.76 -5.43 -2.32
N LEU A 334 1.98 -4.12 -2.41
CA LEU A 334 1.99 -3.20 -1.26
C LEU A 334 0.65 -3.19 -0.50
N PHE A 335 -0.46 -3.37 -1.22
CA PHE A 335 -1.80 -3.38 -0.66
C PHE A 335 -2.34 -4.79 -0.40
N LYS A 336 -1.62 -5.83 -0.84
CA LYS A 336 -1.93 -7.23 -0.61
C LYS A 336 -1.06 -7.76 0.52
N THR A 337 -1.49 -7.55 1.77
CA THR A 337 -1.04 -8.42 2.86
C THR A 337 -1.65 -9.81 2.66
N ASP A 338 -0.97 -10.88 3.04
CA ASP A 338 -1.39 -12.30 2.92
C ASP A 338 -2.61 -12.67 3.79
N LYS A 339 -3.64 -11.82 3.82
CA LYS A 339 -5.02 -12.28 3.92
C LYS A 339 -5.43 -12.82 2.55
N THR A 340 -4.80 -13.92 2.16
CA THR A 340 -5.31 -14.90 1.18
C THR A 340 -6.49 -15.71 1.74
N ILE A 341 -7.06 -15.26 2.86
CA ILE A 341 -8.47 -15.48 3.14
C ILE A 341 -9.21 -14.60 2.14
N LYS A 342 -9.70 -15.18 1.02
CA LYS A 342 -10.97 -14.71 0.45
C LYS A 342 -11.84 -14.47 1.67
N ASP A 343 -12.19 -13.22 1.95
CA ASP A 343 -13.10 -12.93 3.05
C ASP A 343 -14.24 -13.94 2.90
N PRO A 344 -14.53 -14.81 3.87
CA PRO A 344 -15.60 -15.79 3.71
C PRO A 344 -16.96 -15.11 3.39
N GLU A 345 -17.03 -13.79 3.58
CA GLU A 345 -18.10 -12.88 3.17
C GLU A 345 -17.97 -12.27 1.77
N ASP A 346 -16.97 -12.65 0.95
CA ASP A 346 -16.84 -12.21 -0.45
C ASP A 346 -17.83 -13.03 -1.30
N VAL A 347 -19.12 -12.81 -0.99
CA VAL A 347 -20.27 -13.36 -1.72
C VAL A 347 -20.13 -12.89 -3.16
N PRO A 348 -20.17 -13.81 -4.15
CA PRO A 348 -20.21 -13.43 -5.55
C PRO A 348 -21.34 -12.41 -5.75
N ARG A 349 -20.99 -11.25 -6.31
CA ARG A 349 -22.00 -10.22 -6.59
C ARG A 349 -23.09 -10.84 -7.48
N PRO A 350 -24.37 -10.59 -7.19
CA PRO A 350 -25.46 -10.93 -8.10
C PRO A 350 -25.14 -10.47 -9.52
N GLU A 351 -25.53 -11.28 -10.50
CA GLU A 351 -25.32 -10.95 -11.91
C GLU A 351 -25.98 -9.60 -12.23
N GLY A 352 -25.21 -8.66 -12.79
CA GLY A 352 -25.67 -7.30 -13.08
C GLY A 352 -25.48 -6.28 -11.94
N GLN A 353 -24.94 -6.67 -10.78
CA GLN A 353 -24.62 -5.74 -9.69
C GLN A 353 -23.21 -5.13 -9.84
N TYR A 354 -23.15 -3.82 -10.11
CA TYR A 354 -21.90 -3.08 -10.32
C TYR A 354 -21.22 -2.62 -9.02
N PHE A 355 -22.02 -2.18 -8.05
CA PHE A 355 -21.55 -1.63 -6.78
C PHE A 355 -21.61 -2.67 -5.66
N SER A 356 -20.64 -2.66 -4.76
CA SER A 356 -20.60 -3.59 -3.63
C SER A 356 -21.61 -3.21 -2.55
N ASP A 357 -22.25 -4.21 -1.93
CA ASP A 357 -23.03 -4.06 -0.70
C ASP A 357 -22.17 -4.18 0.57
N LYS A 358 -20.84 -4.32 0.44
CA LYS A 358 -19.95 -4.38 1.58
C LYS A 358 -19.92 -3.02 2.30
N PRO A 359 -20.23 -2.96 3.60
CA PRO A 359 -20.12 -1.72 4.36
C PRO A 359 -18.70 -1.15 4.33
N ILE A 360 -18.59 0.15 4.14
CA ILE A 360 -17.33 0.86 4.29
C ILE A 360 -17.08 1.06 5.79
N ASP A 361 -15.89 0.69 6.28
CA ASP A 361 -15.51 0.91 7.68
C ASP A 361 -15.24 2.40 7.95
N ALA A 362 -16.30 3.15 8.26
CA ALA A 362 -16.21 4.57 8.62
C ALA A 362 -15.32 4.82 9.85
N VAL A 363 -15.17 3.83 10.75
CA VAL A 363 -14.33 3.96 11.93
C VAL A 363 -12.85 3.97 11.54
N ALA A 364 -12.45 3.27 10.47
CA ALA A 364 -11.08 3.29 9.97
C ALA A 364 -10.58 4.71 9.64
N PHE A 365 -11.43 5.54 9.03
CA PHE A 365 -11.10 6.92 8.66
C PHE A 365 -10.92 7.87 9.85
N LYS A 366 -11.35 7.46 11.06
CA LYS A 366 -11.18 8.24 12.30
C LYS A 366 -9.92 7.88 13.09
N LYS A 367 -9.21 6.83 12.67
CA LYS A 367 -8.02 6.31 13.37
C LYS A 367 -6.76 7.12 13.08
N VAL A 368 -6.72 7.88 11.99
CA VAL A 368 -5.55 8.62 11.50
C VAL A 368 -6.00 9.92 10.84
N ASP A 369 -5.18 10.96 10.97
CA ASP A 369 -5.31 12.21 10.21
C ASP A 369 -4.16 12.28 9.16
N ALA A 370 -4.39 12.94 8.03
CA ALA A 370 -3.38 13.00 6.97
C ALA A 370 -3.42 14.31 6.15
N ASP A 371 -2.28 14.70 5.55
CA ASP A 371 -2.15 15.72 4.50
C ASP A 371 -1.10 15.23 3.48
N ILE A 372 -1.57 14.81 2.31
CA ILE A 372 -0.79 14.08 1.32
C ILE A 372 -0.87 14.81 -0.01
N ASN A 373 0.26 15.29 -0.52
CA ASN A 373 0.40 15.81 -1.87
C ASN A 373 0.99 14.72 -2.77
N LEU A 374 0.33 14.45 -3.90
CA LEU A 374 0.75 13.48 -4.91
C LEU A 374 0.83 14.14 -6.28
N ASN A 375 1.92 13.89 -6.99
CA ASN A 375 2.09 14.27 -8.39
C ASN A 375 2.66 13.09 -9.18
N ILE A 376 1.83 12.50 -10.04
CA ILE A 376 2.11 11.33 -10.84
C ILE A 376 2.08 11.77 -12.31
N ARG A 377 3.24 11.77 -12.97
CA ARG A 377 3.33 12.20 -14.38
C ARG A 377 2.79 11.14 -15.33
N HIS A 378 3.07 9.86 -15.05
CA HIS A 378 2.58 8.74 -15.82
C HIS A 378 1.90 7.68 -14.92
N TYR A 379 0.75 7.17 -15.33
CA TYR A 379 0.01 6.10 -14.67
C TYR A 379 -0.41 5.05 -15.69
N GLU A 380 -0.20 3.77 -15.36
CA GLU A 380 -0.66 2.63 -16.15
C GLU A 380 -1.49 1.69 -15.25
N GLY A 381 -2.81 1.69 -15.46
CA GLY A 381 -3.77 0.89 -14.69
C GLY A 381 -4.40 -0.25 -15.51
N VAL A 382 -4.78 -1.32 -14.82
CA VAL A 382 -5.44 -2.50 -15.44
C VAL A 382 -6.97 -2.37 -15.41
N LYS A 383 -7.54 -1.75 -14.36
CA LYS A 383 -9.00 -1.66 -14.16
C LYS A 383 -9.61 -0.30 -14.52
N ALA A 384 -8.89 0.79 -14.29
CA ALA A 384 -9.33 2.14 -14.68
C ALA A 384 -9.08 2.45 -16.16
N GLY A 385 -8.55 1.47 -16.92
CA GLY A 385 -8.20 1.58 -18.32
C GLY A 385 -6.92 2.38 -18.55
N HIS A 386 -6.35 2.22 -19.74
CA HIS A 386 -5.22 3.02 -20.26
C HIS A 386 -5.58 4.49 -20.53
N ALA A 387 -6.76 4.95 -20.09
CA ALA A 387 -7.26 6.29 -20.38
C ALA A 387 -6.69 7.35 -19.44
N ILE A 388 -6.33 6.99 -18.20
CA ILE A 388 -5.71 7.90 -17.24
C ILE A 388 -4.20 7.84 -17.43
N ASP A 389 -3.61 8.96 -17.85
CA ASP A 389 -2.18 9.08 -18.08
C ASP A 389 -1.43 9.60 -16.86
N GLY A 390 -2.04 10.40 -15.99
CA GLY A 390 -1.36 11.01 -14.85
C GLY A 390 -2.34 11.61 -13.85
N ALA A 391 -1.85 11.95 -12.66
CA ALA A 391 -2.68 12.47 -11.58
C ALA A 391 -1.94 13.49 -10.70
N ASN A 392 -2.65 14.53 -10.27
CA ASN A 392 -2.20 15.45 -9.24
C ASN A 392 -3.30 15.61 -8.20
N ALA A 393 -2.99 15.39 -6.93
CA ALA A 393 -3.96 15.46 -5.86
C ALA A 393 -3.34 15.97 -4.57
N ARG A 394 -4.09 16.78 -3.82
CA ARG A 394 -3.85 16.99 -2.39
C ARG A 394 -5.00 16.38 -1.59
N ILE A 395 -4.68 15.41 -0.75
CA ILE A 395 -5.63 14.66 0.05
C ILE A 395 -5.43 15.01 1.51
N THR A 396 -6.45 15.58 2.15
CA THR A 396 -6.48 15.83 3.58
C THR A 396 -7.49 14.91 4.25
N LEU A 397 -7.14 14.34 5.38
CA LEU A 397 -8.04 13.56 6.24
C LEU A 397 -7.98 14.16 7.64
N THR A 398 -9.10 14.64 8.14
CA THR A 398 -9.19 15.18 9.50
C THR A 398 -10.43 14.64 10.18
N ASN A 399 -10.24 13.85 11.23
CA ASN A 399 -11.31 13.29 12.05
C ASN A 399 -12.39 12.56 11.22
N GLY A 400 -11.99 11.74 10.25
CA GLY A 400 -12.92 11.02 9.38
C GLY A 400 -13.51 11.82 8.21
N LYS A 401 -13.15 13.10 8.04
CA LYS A 401 -13.50 13.90 6.87
C LYS A 401 -12.30 13.93 5.91
N LEU A 402 -12.45 13.28 4.75
CA LEU A 402 -11.48 13.28 3.67
C LEU A 402 -11.86 14.33 2.62
N VAL A 403 -10.92 15.17 2.22
CA VAL A 403 -11.07 16.15 1.14
C VAL A 403 -9.90 15.98 0.17
N ALA A 404 -10.20 15.78 -1.12
CA ALA A 404 -9.22 15.81 -2.19
C ALA A 404 -9.44 17.09 -3.01
N ASP A 405 -8.56 18.09 -2.84
CA ASP A 405 -8.66 19.40 -3.47
C ASP A 405 -7.27 20.09 -3.58
N PRO A 406 -6.77 20.36 -4.80
CA PRO A 406 -7.36 19.97 -6.07
C PRO A 406 -7.19 18.46 -6.30
N LEU A 407 -8.08 17.89 -7.10
CA LEU A 407 -7.95 16.58 -7.72
C LEU A 407 -7.90 16.78 -9.23
N ARG A 408 -6.84 16.33 -9.89
CA ARG A 408 -6.67 16.44 -11.35
C ARG A 408 -6.14 15.15 -11.96
N PHE A 409 -6.62 14.82 -13.14
CA PHE A 409 -6.19 13.67 -13.93
C PHE A 409 -5.94 14.11 -15.37
N ALA A 410 -4.82 13.69 -15.94
CA ALA A 410 -4.62 13.70 -17.39
C ALA A 410 -5.34 12.47 -17.96
N VAL A 411 -6.29 12.67 -18.87
CA VAL A 411 -7.14 11.59 -19.40
C VAL A 411 -7.31 11.76 -20.90
N SER A 412 -6.84 10.78 -21.68
CA SER A 412 -6.98 10.74 -23.14
C SER A 412 -6.69 12.09 -23.80
N GLU A 413 -5.48 12.62 -23.58
CA GLU A 413 -5.01 13.97 -24.01
C GLU A 413 -5.72 15.19 -23.42
N GLY A 414 -6.83 15.01 -22.71
CA GLY A 414 -7.54 16.07 -21.99
C GLY A 414 -7.24 16.08 -20.49
N THR A 415 -8.10 16.76 -19.75
CA THR A 415 -7.95 16.89 -18.29
C THR A 415 -9.30 16.79 -17.59
N ILE A 416 -9.35 16.01 -16.52
CA ILE A 416 -10.44 16.01 -15.55
C ILE A 416 -9.92 16.69 -14.28
N GLY A 417 -10.67 17.60 -13.68
CA GLY A 417 -10.25 18.30 -12.47
C GLY A 417 -11.42 18.78 -11.60
N GLY A 418 -11.19 18.92 -10.30
CA GLY A 418 -12.18 19.43 -9.34
C GLY A 418 -11.86 18.98 -7.91
N ASP A 419 -12.89 18.67 -7.14
CA ASP A 419 -12.76 18.26 -5.73
C ASP A 419 -13.70 17.12 -5.32
N LEU A 420 -13.28 16.40 -4.28
CA LEU A 420 -14.05 15.32 -3.67
C LEU A 420 -14.06 15.50 -2.15
N LEU A 421 -15.24 15.45 -1.58
CA LEU A 421 -15.47 15.35 -0.14
C LEU A 421 -16.03 13.98 0.19
N PHE A 422 -15.42 13.31 1.15
CA PHE A 422 -15.89 12.06 1.73
C PHE A 422 -15.93 12.18 3.26
N ASP A 423 -17.13 12.26 3.82
CA ASP A 423 -17.35 12.52 5.25
C ASP A 423 -17.87 11.26 5.95
N ALA A 424 -16.94 10.54 6.59
CA ALA A 424 -17.20 9.33 7.37
C ALA A 424 -17.33 9.61 8.88
N ARG A 425 -17.69 10.84 9.27
CA ARG A 425 -17.94 11.17 10.68
C ARG A 425 -19.16 10.44 11.26
N ASN A 426 -20.10 10.04 10.41
CA ASN A 426 -21.27 9.25 10.76
C ASN A 426 -21.25 7.87 10.06
N PRO A 427 -22.02 6.87 10.54
CA PRO A 427 -22.13 5.59 9.86
C PRO A 427 -22.66 5.71 8.43
N ASP A 428 -23.58 6.65 8.20
CA ASP A 428 -24.03 7.05 6.87
C ASP A 428 -23.06 8.09 6.31
N ILE A 429 -22.26 7.69 5.33
CA ILE A 429 -21.15 8.48 4.80
C ILE A 429 -21.71 9.45 3.78
N ASN A 430 -21.35 10.73 3.88
CA ASN A 430 -21.75 11.75 2.91
C ASN A 430 -20.61 11.97 1.90
N VAL A 431 -20.93 11.99 0.62
CA VAL A 431 -19.97 12.20 -0.46
C VAL A 431 -20.44 13.33 -1.36
N LYS A 432 -19.53 14.25 -1.69
CA LYS A 432 -19.75 15.28 -2.72
C LYS A 432 -18.61 15.21 -3.73
N ILE A 433 -18.96 15.34 -5.00
CA ILE A 433 -18.04 15.28 -6.13
C ILE A 433 -18.36 16.46 -7.02
N GLU A 434 -17.38 17.33 -7.24
CA GLU A 434 -17.43 18.42 -8.20
C GLU A 434 -16.31 18.18 -9.20
N LEU A 435 -16.61 17.85 -10.45
CA LEU A 435 -15.60 17.57 -11.46
C LEU A 435 -15.96 18.22 -12.80
N GLY A 436 -14.98 18.88 -13.40
CA GLY A 436 -14.99 19.27 -14.80
C GLY A 436 -14.09 18.37 -15.63
N ALA A 437 -14.48 18.13 -16.88
CA ALA A 437 -13.68 17.48 -17.90
C ALA A 437 -13.49 18.45 -19.05
N ARG A 438 -12.27 18.58 -19.59
CA ARG A 438 -11.98 19.49 -20.69
C ARG A 438 -11.18 18.78 -21.77
N ARG A 439 -11.70 18.85 -23.00
CA ARG A 439 -11.03 18.38 -24.22
C ARG A 439 -10.52 16.93 -24.14
N ILE A 440 -11.31 16.03 -23.57
CA ILE A 440 -11.01 14.60 -23.56
C ILE A 440 -11.20 14.05 -24.97
N ASP A 441 -10.18 13.44 -25.55
CA ASP A 441 -10.28 12.83 -26.88
C ASP A 441 -11.14 11.56 -26.82
N LEU A 442 -12.29 11.58 -27.49
CA LEU A 442 -13.24 10.46 -27.48
C LEU A 442 -12.69 9.20 -28.16
N ASP A 443 -11.88 9.36 -29.21
CA ASP A 443 -11.33 8.22 -29.95
C ASP A 443 -10.38 7.44 -29.04
N LYS A 444 -9.53 8.16 -28.31
CA LYS A 444 -8.60 7.57 -27.32
C LYS A 444 -9.32 7.03 -26.10
N LEU A 445 -10.36 7.72 -25.62
CA LEU A 445 -11.16 7.27 -24.48
C LEU A 445 -11.90 5.95 -24.77
N LEU A 446 -12.42 5.81 -25.99
CA LEU A 446 -13.21 4.64 -26.41
C LEU A 446 -12.37 3.49 -26.99
N ALA A 447 -11.12 3.74 -27.39
CA ALA A 447 -10.22 2.70 -27.91
C ALA A 447 -10.10 1.44 -27.04
N PRO A 448 -10.05 1.52 -25.68
CA PRO A 448 -10.02 0.33 -24.82
C PRO A 448 -11.33 -0.47 -24.82
N VAL A 449 -12.45 0.13 -25.24
CA VAL A 449 -13.76 -0.52 -25.36
C VAL A 449 -13.78 -1.34 -26.67
N GLY A 450 -12.88 -2.32 -26.78
CA GLY A 450 -12.48 -2.96 -28.05
C GLY A 450 -13.46 -3.97 -28.67
N LYS A 451 -14.73 -4.01 -28.25
CA LYS A 451 -15.73 -4.92 -28.83
C LYS A 451 -16.67 -4.14 -29.75
N GLU A 452 -16.88 -4.65 -30.96
CA GLU A 452 -17.91 -4.16 -31.87
C GLU A 452 -19.26 -4.15 -31.16
N ILE A 453 -20.04 -3.08 -31.36
CA ILE A 453 -21.40 -2.99 -30.88
C ILE A 453 -22.21 -4.02 -31.69
N PRO A 454 -22.67 -5.14 -31.10
CA PRO A 454 -23.12 -6.31 -31.88
C PRO A 454 -24.30 -6.01 -32.82
N VAL A 455 -25.14 -5.04 -32.45
CA VAL A 455 -26.30 -4.62 -33.23
C VAL A 455 -25.91 -3.81 -34.47
N LEU A 456 -24.82 -3.05 -34.37
CA LEU A 456 -24.43 -2.04 -35.36
C LEU A 456 -23.25 -2.50 -36.24
N LYS A 457 -22.50 -3.55 -35.81
CA LYS A 457 -21.25 -4.00 -36.44
C LYS A 457 -20.23 -2.86 -36.63
N ILE A 458 -20.26 -1.87 -35.74
CA ILE A 458 -19.29 -0.76 -35.69
C ILE A 458 -18.52 -0.82 -34.37
N LYS A 459 -17.26 -0.40 -34.39
CA LYS A 459 -16.47 -0.23 -33.18
C LYS A 459 -16.92 1.04 -32.45
N PRO A 460 -16.85 1.10 -31.11
CA PRO A 460 -17.16 2.32 -30.36
C PRO A 460 -16.37 3.56 -30.83
N THR A 461 -15.12 3.38 -31.24
CA THR A 461 -14.25 4.42 -31.82
C THR A 461 -14.74 5.00 -33.15
N ASP A 462 -15.64 4.27 -33.83
CA ASP A 462 -16.17 4.65 -35.13
C ASP A 462 -17.59 5.22 -35.00
N VAL A 463 -18.17 5.26 -33.80
CA VAL A 463 -19.53 5.81 -33.57
C VAL A 463 -19.50 7.33 -33.63
N ALA A 464 -18.65 7.93 -32.80
CA ALA A 464 -18.52 9.36 -32.64
C ALA A 464 -17.06 9.70 -32.31
N LYS A 465 -16.60 10.82 -32.87
CA LYS A 465 -15.27 11.38 -32.64
C LYS A 465 -15.41 12.82 -32.14
N GLY A 466 -14.38 13.33 -31.49
CA GLY A 466 -14.32 14.73 -31.07
C GLY A 466 -13.74 14.91 -29.67
N LEU A 467 -13.85 16.14 -29.17
CA LEU A 467 -13.36 16.53 -27.86
C LEU A 467 -14.53 16.65 -26.89
N LEU A 468 -14.55 15.78 -25.87
CA LEU A 468 -15.54 15.81 -24.81
C LEU A 468 -15.15 16.82 -23.74
N THR A 469 -16.05 17.75 -23.45
CA THR A 469 -16.00 18.68 -22.33
C THR A 469 -17.22 18.42 -21.45
N GLY A 470 -17.13 18.59 -20.13
CA GLY A 470 -18.25 18.30 -19.27
C GLY A 470 -18.07 18.79 -17.85
N HIS A 471 -19.16 18.74 -17.10
CA HIS A 471 -19.25 19.14 -15.71
C HIS A 471 -20.18 18.16 -14.97
N MET A 472 -19.82 17.81 -13.75
CA MET A 472 -20.68 17.06 -12.85
C MET A 472 -20.60 17.64 -11.43
N SER A 473 -21.75 17.74 -10.79
CA SER A 473 -21.89 18.12 -9.38
C SER A 473 -22.82 17.10 -8.73
N LEU A 474 -22.26 16.15 -8.00
CA LEU A 474 -23.00 15.02 -7.44
C LEU A 474 -22.89 15.00 -5.92
N ALA A 475 -24.02 14.84 -5.25
CA ALA A 475 -24.11 14.53 -3.84
C ALA A 475 -24.72 13.13 -3.66
N MET A 476 -24.18 12.35 -2.74
CA MET A 476 -24.67 11.02 -2.40
C MET A 476 -24.38 10.70 -0.94
N HIS A 477 -25.13 9.76 -0.37
CA HIS A 477 -24.87 9.25 0.97
C HIS A 477 -25.20 7.76 1.09
N GLY A 478 -24.49 7.05 1.95
CA GLY A 478 -24.73 5.62 2.13
C GLY A 478 -23.67 4.96 3.01
N ARG A 479 -23.99 3.76 3.49
CA ARG A 479 -23.06 2.91 4.24
C ARG A 479 -22.24 1.97 3.35
N THR A 480 -22.72 1.74 2.14
CA THR A 480 -22.14 0.84 1.14
C THR A 480 -22.07 1.56 -0.21
N PRO A 481 -21.16 1.19 -1.13
CA PRO A 481 -21.16 1.73 -2.49
C PRO A 481 -22.52 1.62 -3.20
N MET A 482 -23.23 0.51 -3.01
CA MET A 482 -24.57 0.31 -3.57
C MET A 482 -25.65 1.20 -2.93
N ALA A 483 -25.56 1.49 -1.63
CA ALA A 483 -26.45 2.45 -0.98
C ALA A 483 -26.18 3.87 -1.51
N MET A 484 -24.91 4.24 -1.68
CA MET A 484 -24.53 5.54 -2.27
C MET A 484 -25.05 5.68 -3.71
N SER A 485 -24.96 4.63 -4.54
CA SER A 485 -25.48 4.68 -5.90
C SER A 485 -27.00 4.91 -5.97
N LYS A 486 -27.74 4.61 -4.89
CA LYS A 486 -29.20 4.81 -4.77
C LYS A 486 -29.61 6.20 -4.28
N THR A 487 -28.67 7.03 -3.85
CA THR A 487 -28.95 8.36 -3.28
C THR A 487 -28.33 9.49 -4.10
N VAL A 488 -27.65 9.15 -5.20
CA VAL A 488 -26.99 10.14 -6.08
C VAL A 488 -28.00 11.16 -6.57
N THR A 489 -27.66 12.43 -6.38
CA THR A 489 -28.46 13.58 -6.80
C THR A 489 -27.53 14.67 -7.34
N GLY A 490 -27.93 15.32 -8.43
CA GLY A 490 -27.19 16.44 -9.03
C GLY A 490 -27.05 16.35 -10.55
N PRO A 491 -26.57 17.41 -11.21
CA PRO A 491 -26.42 17.45 -12.66
C PRO A 491 -25.18 16.70 -13.17
N VAL A 492 -25.30 16.16 -14.39
CA VAL A 492 -24.18 15.71 -15.22
C VAL A 492 -24.38 16.28 -16.62
N GLU A 493 -23.45 17.11 -17.07
CA GLU A 493 -23.56 17.88 -18.31
C GLU A 493 -22.32 17.62 -19.17
N LEU A 494 -22.52 17.20 -20.42
CA LEU A 494 -21.47 16.83 -21.35
C LEU A 494 -21.71 17.51 -22.69
N ALA A 495 -20.64 17.98 -23.32
CA ALA A 495 -20.65 18.58 -24.64
C ALA A 495 -19.54 17.98 -25.51
N ILE A 496 -19.79 17.85 -26.82
CA ILE A 496 -18.80 17.39 -27.80
C ILE A 496 -18.44 18.56 -28.72
N GLU A 497 -17.15 18.90 -28.75
CA GLU A 497 -16.57 19.94 -29.58
C GLU A 497 -15.85 19.32 -30.79
N ASN A 498 -15.93 20.00 -31.94
CA ASN A 498 -15.28 19.57 -33.20
C ASN A 498 -15.58 18.10 -33.54
N GLY A 499 -16.81 17.67 -33.26
CA GLY A 499 -17.17 16.27 -33.30
C GLY A 499 -17.44 15.77 -34.72
N LYS A 500 -17.45 14.45 -34.86
CA LYS A 500 -17.96 13.77 -36.05
C LYS A 500 -18.83 12.60 -35.61
N LEU A 501 -19.90 12.32 -36.34
CA LEU A 501 -20.80 11.20 -36.11
C LEU A 501 -20.79 10.28 -37.32
N SER A 502 -20.77 8.96 -37.11
CA SER A 502 -20.84 8.00 -38.22
C SER A 502 -22.12 8.17 -39.02
N ALA A 503 -21.98 8.25 -40.34
CA ALA A 503 -23.06 8.25 -41.30
C ALA A 503 -23.92 6.99 -41.14
N THR A 504 -23.34 5.85 -40.79
CA THR A 504 -24.09 4.61 -40.51
C THR A 504 -25.07 4.76 -39.35
N ILE A 505 -24.70 5.50 -38.29
CA ILE A 505 -25.64 5.84 -37.20
C ILE A 505 -26.74 6.77 -37.70
N ILE A 506 -26.39 7.70 -38.58
CA ILE A 506 -27.32 8.66 -39.15
C ILE A 506 -28.36 7.95 -40.04
N GLU A 507 -27.89 7.06 -40.91
CA GLU A 507 -28.66 6.22 -41.81
C GLU A 507 -29.58 5.27 -41.05
N LEU A 508 -29.15 4.69 -39.92
CA LEU A 508 -30.00 3.85 -39.08
C LEU A 508 -31.20 4.62 -38.50
N GLY A 509 -31.04 5.91 -38.19
CA GLY A 509 -32.14 6.76 -37.74
C GLY A 509 -33.12 7.16 -38.86
N GLY A 510 -32.65 7.15 -40.12
CA GLY A 510 -33.44 7.53 -41.29
C GLY A 510 -34.05 6.35 -42.06
N LEU A 511 -33.41 5.17 -42.04
CA LEU A 511 -33.60 4.03 -42.95
C LEU A 511 -33.77 4.49 -44.41
N ASP A 512 -32.75 5.15 -44.96
CA ASP A 512 -32.74 5.47 -46.39
C ASP A 512 -32.28 4.23 -47.19
N ILE A 513 -33.25 3.47 -47.70
CA ILE A 513 -33.00 2.22 -48.44
C ILE A 513 -32.38 2.52 -49.82
N ALA A 514 -32.57 3.72 -50.37
CA ALA A 514 -32.17 4.06 -51.74
C ALA A 514 -30.64 4.26 -51.90
N GLU A 515 -29.97 4.84 -50.90
CA GLU A 515 -28.50 4.99 -50.90
C GLU A 515 -27.75 3.70 -50.50
N SER A 516 -28.41 2.79 -49.77
CA SER A 516 -27.78 1.55 -49.28
C SER A 516 -27.36 0.55 -50.37
N LEU A 517 -27.83 0.75 -51.61
CA LEU A 517 -27.52 -0.08 -52.77
C LEU A 517 -26.32 0.42 -53.60
N GLY A 518 -25.83 1.65 -53.38
CA GLY A 518 -24.81 2.29 -54.23
C GLY A 518 -23.37 2.26 -53.69
N ASP A 519 -23.16 2.34 -52.38
CA ASP A 519 -21.83 2.65 -51.83
C ASP A 519 -21.16 1.46 -51.15
N TYR A 520 -20.41 0.68 -51.93
CA TYR A 520 -19.58 -0.44 -51.48
C TYR A 520 -18.07 -0.12 -51.48
N VAL A 521 -17.67 1.13 -51.18
CA VAL A 521 -16.25 1.55 -51.28
C VAL A 521 -15.69 2.22 -50.00
N ILE A 522 -16.51 2.81 -49.12
CA ILE A 522 -16.04 3.45 -47.88
C ILE A 522 -16.65 2.76 -46.65
N LYS A 523 -15.83 2.15 -45.80
CA LYS A 523 -16.28 1.60 -44.51
C LYS A 523 -16.51 2.75 -43.52
N ASN A 524 -17.76 2.94 -43.07
CA ASN A 524 -18.19 3.88 -42.01
C ASN A 524 -17.81 5.37 -42.27
N PRO A 525 -18.42 6.06 -43.25
CA PRO A 525 -18.17 7.49 -43.46
C PRO A 525 -18.59 8.32 -42.22
N MET A 526 -17.95 9.48 -42.00
CA MET A 526 -18.18 10.35 -40.82
C MET A 526 -18.70 11.71 -41.25
N LYS A 527 -19.77 12.21 -40.62
CA LYS A 527 -20.35 13.53 -40.84
C LYS A 527 -19.99 14.48 -39.71
N GLU A 528 -19.86 15.77 -40.01
CA GLU A 528 -19.51 16.79 -39.01
C GLU A 528 -20.64 16.99 -38.00
N LEU A 529 -20.27 17.03 -36.71
CA LEU A 529 -21.18 17.32 -35.60
C LEU A 529 -21.12 18.83 -35.30
N GLN A 530 -22.21 19.53 -35.59
CA GLN A 530 -22.37 20.96 -35.28
C GLN A 530 -22.57 21.19 -33.78
N CYS A 531 -23.24 20.25 -33.11
CA CYS A 531 -23.58 20.32 -31.68
C CYS A 531 -23.65 18.92 -31.10
N GLY A 532 -22.97 18.66 -29.99
CA GLY A 532 -23.27 17.51 -29.14
C GLY A 532 -23.48 18.00 -27.72
N LEU A 533 -24.66 17.75 -27.15
CA LEU A 533 -25.00 18.14 -25.79
C LEU A 533 -25.81 17.03 -25.11
N LEU A 534 -25.38 16.65 -23.92
CA LEU A 534 -26.01 15.62 -23.10
C LEU A 534 -26.05 16.10 -21.65
N SER A 535 -27.25 16.36 -21.14
CA SER A 535 -27.51 16.83 -19.79
C SER A 535 -28.44 15.88 -19.08
N PHE A 536 -28.02 15.41 -17.90
CA PHE A 536 -28.78 14.56 -17.00
C PHE A 536 -29.00 15.25 -15.66
N GLN A 537 -30.14 14.99 -15.05
CA GLN A 537 -30.37 15.25 -13.63
C GLN A 537 -30.50 13.92 -12.90
N ALA A 538 -29.55 13.64 -12.01
CA ALA A 538 -29.66 12.54 -11.09
C ALA A 538 -30.62 12.88 -9.94
N SER A 539 -31.47 11.93 -9.59
CA SER A 539 -32.31 11.93 -8.39
C SER A 539 -32.45 10.50 -7.89
N HIS A 540 -31.99 10.23 -6.67
CA HIS A 540 -32.02 8.89 -6.06
C HIS A 540 -31.40 7.80 -6.96
N GLY A 541 -30.28 8.12 -7.61
CA GLY A 541 -29.58 7.17 -8.50
C GLY A 541 -30.19 6.98 -9.89
N VAL A 542 -31.32 7.65 -10.19
CA VAL A 542 -31.93 7.70 -11.53
C VAL A 542 -31.50 8.97 -12.23
N TYR A 543 -30.82 8.82 -13.37
CA TYR A 543 -30.31 9.90 -14.20
C TYR A 543 -31.30 10.15 -15.33
N GLN A 544 -32.15 11.16 -15.16
CA GLN A 544 -33.15 11.55 -16.15
C GLN A 544 -32.52 12.50 -17.17
N THR A 545 -32.72 12.23 -18.46
CA THR A 545 -32.28 13.14 -19.53
C THR A 545 -33.04 14.47 -19.45
N ARG A 546 -32.32 15.58 -19.38
CA ARG A 546 -32.85 16.95 -19.57
C ARG A 546 -32.68 17.39 -21.02
N THR A 547 -31.48 17.19 -21.54
CA THR A 547 -31.12 17.54 -22.92
C THR A 547 -30.32 16.38 -23.50
N PHE A 548 -30.73 15.87 -24.66
CA PHE A 548 -29.91 15.00 -25.49
C PHE A 548 -30.04 15.52 -26.92
N LEU A 549 -28.98 16.11 -27.43
CA LEU A 549 -28.91 16.64 -28.78
C LEU A 549 -27.59 16.23 -29.43
N LEU A 550 -27.68 15.56 -30.58
CA LEU A 550 -26.57 15.43 -31.52
C LEU A 550 -27.04 16.01 -32.86
N ALA A 551 -26.50 17.17 -33.24
CA ALA A 551 -26.87 17.85 -34.48
C ALA A 551 -25.72 17.78 -35.48
N THR A 552 -25.95 17.18 -36.64
CA THR A 552 -25.03 17.19 -37.78
C THR A 552 -25.48 18.21 -38.82
N THR A 553 -24.74 18.29 -39.94
CA THR A 553 -25.18 19.06 -41.11
C THR A 553 -26.52 18.58 -41.67
N ASP A 554 -26.78 17.27 -41.56
CA ASP A 554 -27.84 16.60 -42.32
C ASP A 554 -29.03 16.18 -41.41
N THR A 555 -28.81 15.95 -40.11
CA THR A 555 -29.84 15.41 -39.20
C THR A 555 -29.63 15.88 -37.76
N ASN A 556 -30.73 16.17 -37.06
CA ASN A 556 -30.74 16.39 -35.61
C ASN A 556 -31.28 15.15 -34.89
N PHE A 557 -30.52 14.60 -33.96
CA PHE A 557 -30.95 13.54 -33.05
C PHE A 557 -31.33 14.16 -31.72
N VAL A 558 -32.58 13.98 -31.32
CA VAL A 558 -33.09 14.41 -30.02
C VAL A 558 -33.46 13.18 -29.21
N GLY A 559 -32.94 13.08 -27.99
CA GLY A 559 -33.13 11.94 -27.12
C GLY A 559 -33.93 12.25 -25.86
N GLU A 560 -34.67 11.27 -25.37
CA GLU A 560 -35.31 11.27 -24.06
C GLU A 560 -35.10 9.92 -23.38
N GLY A 561 -35.20 9.86 -22.05
CA GLY A 561 -35.05 8.61 -21.31
C GLY A 561 -34.34 8.76 -19.99
N GLN A 562 -33.90 7.62 -19.45
CA GLN A 562 -33.27 7.55 -18.15
C GLN A 562 -32.25 6.40 -18.04
N LEU A 563 -31.27 6.61 -17.17
CA LEU A 563 -30.40 5.57 -16.65
C LEU A 563 -30.72 5.35 -15.17
N ASP A 564 -31.22 4.17 -14.84
CA ASP A 564 -31.56 3.74 -13.48
C ASP A 564 -30.45 2.81 -12.95
N LEU A 565 -29.52 3.35 -12.15
CA LEU A 565 -28.46 2.55 -11.52
C LEU A 565 -29.02 1.59 -10.47
N PRO A 566 -29.94 1.99 -9.56
CA PRO A 566 -30.59 1.08 -8.61
C PRO A 566 -31.29 -0.12 -9.24
N GLY A 567 -32.02 0.13 -10.33
CA GLY A 567 -32.79 -0.86 -11.08
C GLY A 567 -31.98 -1.60 -12.14
N ASN A 568 -30.68 -1.29 -12.31
CA ASN A 568 -29.82 -1.83 -13.35
C ASN A 568 -30.50 -1.76 -14.74
N LYS A 569 -30.96 -0.58 -15.14
CA LYS A 569 -31.73 -0.40 -16.39
C LYS A 569 -31.32 0.88 -17.11
N ALA A 570 -31.04 0.76 -18.40
CA ALA A 570 -31.03 1.90 -19.32
C ALA A 570 -32.31 1.88 -20.16
N ASP A 571 -32.87 3.04 -20.46
CA ASP A 571 -34.03 3.19 -21.33
C ASP A 571 -33.99 4.56 -22.01
N PHE A 572 -33.45 4.61 -23.23
CA PHE A 572 -33.32 5.82 -24.03
C PHE A 572 -34.03 5.67 -25.36
N HIS A 573 -34.69 6.73 -25.81
CA HIS A 573 -35.33 6.83 -27.11
C HIS A 573 -34.77 8.04 -27.85
N LEU A 574 -34.26 7.81 -29.05
CA LEU A 574 -33.59 8.80 -29.89
C LEU A 574 -34.42 8.98 -31.16
N LYS A 575 -34.85 10.21 -31.44
CA LYS A 575 -35.63 10.58 -32.62
C LYS A 575 -34.74 11.35 -33.59
N ALA A 576 -34.61 10.83 -34.80
CA ALA A 576 -33.94 11.51 -35.91
C ALA A 576 -34.90 12.52 -36.57
N HIS A 577 -34.41 13.73 -36.80
CA HIS A 577 -35.11 14.79 -37.53
C HIS A 577 -34.22 15.22 -38.71
N PRO A 578 -34.37 14.58 -39.89
CA PRO A 578 -33.62 14.93 -41.09
C PRO A 578 -33.91 16.36 -41.56
N ARG A 579 -32.89 17.03 -42.11
CA ARG A 579 -32.99 18.40 -42.64
C ARG A 579 -33.33 18.45 -44.13
N ASP A 580 -33.08 17.36 -44.83
CA ASP A 580 -33.27 17.23 -46.27
C ASP A 580 -34.45 16.30 -46.61
N PHE A 581 -34.96 16.46 -47.82
CA PHE A 581 -36.04 15.65 -48.34
C PHE A 581 -35.52 14.24 -48.67
N SER A 582 -36.21 13.19 -48.22
CA SER A 582 -35.87 11.81 -48.57
C SER A 582 -37.11 10.97 -48.90
N ILE A 583 -36.91 9.95 -49.73
CA ILE A 583 -37.95 9.00 -50.15
C ILE A 583 -37.54 7.62 -49.64
N GLY A 584 -38.39 6.98 -48.84
CA GLY A 584 -38.08 5.69 -48.23
C GLY A 584 -37.84 5.74 -46.71
N SER A 585 -37.99 6.90 -46.06
CA SER A 585 -37.67 7.07 -44.65
C SER A 585 -38.76 6.55 -43.71
N ILE A 586 -38.35 5.76 -42.72
CA ILE A 586 -39.27 5.05 -41.84
C ILE A 586 -39.52 5.79 -40.49
N ARG A 587 -38.81 6.89 -40.20
CA ARG A 587 -38.91 7.72 -38.95
C ARG A 587 -39.24 6.92 -37.69
N SER A 588 -38.51 5.84 -37.45
CA SER A 588 -38.69 5.05 -36.24
C SER A 588 -37.71 5.54 -35.18
N PRO A 589 -38.15 5.81 -33.94
CA PRO A 589 -37.23 6.07 -32.84
C PRO A 589 -36.24 4.92 -32.66
N ILE A 590 -34.97 5.26 -32.45
CA ILE A 590 -33.94 4.32 -32.02
C ILE A 590 -34.08 4.18 -30.51
N TYR A 591 -34.30 2.97 -30.01
CA TYR A 591 -34.26 2.71 -28.58
C TYR A 591 -32.90 2.14 -28.17
N ILE A 592 -32.46 2.46 -26.96
CA ILE A 592 -31.32 1.85 -26.27
C ILE A 592 -31.85 1.44 -24.90
N ARG A 593 -32.18 0.16 -24.72
CA ARG A 593 -32.86 -0.32 -23.51
C ARG A 593 -32.36 -1.65 -23.01
N GLY A 594 -32.56 -1.89 -21.72
CA GLY A 594 -32.29 -3.16 -21.07
C GLY A 594 -31.33 -3.03 -19.88
N PRO A 595 -30.91 -4.17 -19.32
CA PRO A 595 -29.92 -4.19 -18.25
C PRO A 595 -28.58 -3.62 -18.68
N LEU A 596 -27.81 -3.00 -17.77
CA LEU A 596 -26.52 -2.37 -18.14
C LEU A 596 -25.48 -3.38 -18.63
N ASN A 597 -25.62 -4.65 -18.23
CA ASN A 597 -24.77 -5.76 -18.69
C ASN A 597 -25.28 -6.37 -20.00
N HIS A 598 -26.47 -5.99 -20.48
CA HIS A 598 -27.09 -6.52 -21.67
C HIS A 598 -27.98 -5.46 -22.37
N ILE A 599 -27.36 -4.34 -22.74
CA ILE A 599 -28.04 -3.25 -23.46
C ILE A 599 -28.36 -3.68 -24.88
N LYS A 600 -29.60 -3.47 -25.31
CA LYS A 600 -30.04 -3.68 -26.69
C LYS A 600 -30.37 -2.35 -27.35
N ALA A 601 -29.80 -2.12 -28.52
CA ALA A 601 -30.20 -1.05 -29.42
C ALA A 601 -31.13 -1.61 -30.52
N GLY A 602 -32.03 -0.80 -31.05
CA GLY A 602 -32.88 -1.19 -32.17
C GLY A 602 -33.86 -0.10 -32.57
N LEU A 603 -34.74 -0.41 -33.52
CA LEU A 603 -35.79 0.51 -33.97
C LEU A 603 -37.15 0.05 -33.45
N GLU A 604 -38.01 1.00 -33.11
CA GLU A 604 -39.39 0.67 -32.74
C GLU A 604 -40.14 0.03 -33.91
N ALA A 605 -40.67 -1.18 -33.73
CA ALA A 605 -41.37 -1.89 -34.80
C ALA A 605 -42.72 -1.26 -35.18
N LYS A 606 -43.41 -0.59 -34.23
CA LYS A 606 -44.78 -0.09 -34.45
C LYS A 606 -44.86 0.95 -35.58
N PRO A 607 -44.05 2.04 -35.59
CA PRO A 607 -44.08 3.00 -36.70
C PRO A 607 -43.67 2.38 -38.03
N ILE A 608 -42.70 1.46 -38.01
CA ILE A 608 -42.22 0.73 -39.19
C ILE A 608 -43.36 -0.07 -39.82
N VAL A 609 -44.03 -0.92 -39.03
CA VAL A 609 -45.11 -1.81 -39.50
C VAL A 609 -46.29 -0.97 -39.99
N LEU A 610 -46.67 0.08 -39.26
CA LEU A 610 -47.79 0.94 -39.65
C LEU A 610 -47.56 1.59 -41.03
N ARG A 611 -46.35 2.12 -41.27
CA ARG A 611 -46.00 2.73 -42.56
C ARG A 611 -45.85 1.70 -43.67
N GLY A 612 -45.29 0.52 -43.37
CA GLY A 612 -45.22 -0.58 -44.33
C GLY A 612 -46.61 -1.02 -44.80
N VAL A 613 -47.56 -1.19 -43.87
CA VAL A 613 -48.96 -1.51 -44.20
C VAL A 613 -49.61 -0.40 -45.01
N ALA A 614 -49.42 0.87 -44.63
CA ALA A 614 -49.95 2.00 -45.37
C ALA A 614 -49.37 2.09 -46.81
N ALA A 615 -48.06 1.87 -46.96
CA ALA A 615 -47.37 1.86 -48.25
C ALA A 615 -47.91 0.73 -49.14
N VAL A 616 -48.09 -0.48 -48.59
CA VAL A 616 -48.68 -1.62 -49.31
C VAL A 616 -50.13 -1.32 -49.72
N ALA A 617 -50.95 -0.80 -48.80
CA ALA A 617 -52.36 -0.47 -49.07
C ALA A 617 -52.50 0.59 -50.17
N LEU A 618 -51.72 1.67 -50.11
CA LEU A 618 -51.69 2.70 -51.14
C LEU A 618 -51.09 2.19 -52.47
N GLY A 619 -50.10 1.30 -52.40
CA GLY A 619 -49.48 0.67 -53.56
C GLY A 619 -50.44 -0.20 -54.37
N PHE A 620 -51.39 -0.87 -53.70
CA PHE A 620 -52.47 -1.61 -54.37
C PHE A 620 -53.40 -0.70 -55.18
N ILE A 621 -53.56 0.56 -54.79
CA ILE A 621 -54.33 1.55 -55.55
C ILE A 621 -53.49 2.05 -56.73
N ASN A 622 -52.24 2.46 -56.46
CA ASN A 622 -51.28 2.88 -57.46
C ASN A 622 -49.86 2.72 -56.89
N PRO A 623 -48.93 2.05 -57.59
CA PRO A 623 -47.56 1.85 -57.14
C PRO A 623 -46.84 3.15 -56.71
N ALA A 624 -47.13 4.28 -57.35
CA ALA A 624 -46.55 5.57 -56.98
C ALA A 624 -47.03 6.08 -55.60
N LEU A 625 -48.26 5.73 -55.19
CA LEU A 625 -48.80 6.13 -53.88
C LEU A 625 -48.19 5.34 -52.72
N ALA A 626 -47.53 4.21 -52.98
CA ALA A 626 -46.81 3.44 -51.97
C ALA A 626 -45.67 4.23 -51.30
N LEU A 627 -45.14 5.25 -52.00
CA LEU A 627 -44.07 6.09 -51.49
C LEU A 627 -44.56 7.16 -50.52
N ILE A 628 -45.84 7.56 -50.57
CA ILE A 628 -46.38 8.68 -49.76
C ILE A 628 -46.10 8.52 -48.26
N PRO A 629 -46.34 7.35 -47.62
CA PRO A 629 -46.08 7.15 -46.19
C PRO A 629 -44.58 7.13 -45.83
N LEU A 630 -43.70 7.09 -46.83
CA LEU A 630 -42.25 7.01 -46.72
C LEU A 630 -41.55 8.31 -47.15
N ILE A 631 -42.31 9.36 -47.48
CA ILE A 631 -41.75 10.67 -47.80
C ILE A 631 -41.37 11.41 -46.51
N GLU A 632 -40.14 11.89 -46.45
CA GLU A 632 -39.67 12.86 -45.47
C GLU A 632 -39.54 14.23 -46.15
N PRO A 633 -40.38 15.22 -45.83
CA PRO A 633 -40.27 16.56 -46.38
C PRO A 633 -39.04 17.35 -45.91
N GLY A 634 -38.24 16.84 -44.97
CA GLY A 634 -37.03 17.51 -44.49
C GLY A 634 -37.33 18.76 -43.65
N LEU A 635 -38.33 18.67 -42.77
CA LEU A 635 -38.80 19.81 -41.97
C LEU A 635 -37.95 20.11 -40.72
N GLY A 636 -36.80 19.45 -40.55
CA GLY A 636 -35.82 19.74 -39.48
C GLY A 636 -35.09 21.09 -39.64
N LYS A 637 -35.74 22.13 -40.18
CA LYS A 637 -35.14 23.43 -40.47
C LYS A 637 -35.18 24.37 -39.25
N ASN A 638 -34.10 25.15 -39.13
CA ASN A 638 -33.64 25.99 -38.00
C ASN A 638 -32.84 25.20 -36.95
N GLY A 639 -31.53 25.48 -36.89
CA GLY A 639 -30.54 24.71 -36.14
C GLY A 639 -30.90 24.60 -34.66
N GLU A 640 -31.31 23.40 -34.24
CA GLU A 640 -31.55 23.06 -32.83
C GLU A 640 -30.35 23.49 -31.95
N CYS A 641 -29.12 23.44 -32.47
CA CYS A 641 -27.93 23.92 -31.76
C CYS A 641 -28.02 25.39 -31.31
N GLY A 642 -28.70 26.26 -32.06
CA GLY A 642 -28.93 27.66 -31.66
C GLY A 642 -29.75 27.79 -30.38
N LYS A 643 -30.71 26.88 -30.14
CA LYS A 643 -31.54 26.86 -28.93
C LYS A 643 -30.74 26.48 -27.68
N TYR A 644 -29.72 25.61 -27.83
CA TYR A 644 -28.92 25.08 -26.74
C TYR A 644 -27.51 25.69 -26.63
N MET A 645 -27.21 26.72 -27.44
CA MET A 645 -25.89 27.36 -27.48
C MET A 645 -25.52 28.00 -26.12
N ALA A 646 -26.49 28.52 -25.38
CA ALA A 646 -26.27 29.07 -24.05
C ALA A 646 -25.87 27.98 -23.05
N GLU A 647 -26.57 26.85 -23.04
CA GLU A 647 -26.28 25.68 -22.19
C GLU A 647 -24.89 25.11 -22.54
N LEU A 648 -24.56 24.97 -23.82
CA LEU A 648 -23.25 24.50 -24.26
C LEU A 648 -22.10 25.41 -23.76
N LYS A 649 -22.26 26.74 -23.86
CA LYS A 649 -21.29 27.70 -23.33
C LYS A 649 -21.17 27.64 -21.81
N GLU A 650 -22.28 27.40 -21.11
CA GLU A 650 -22.29 27.24 -19.65
C GLU A 650 -21.50 26.00 -19.22
N VAL A 651 -21.74 24.85 -19.86
CA VAL A 651 -20.99 23.60 -19.61
C VAL A 651 -19.49 23.81 -19.82
N GLN A 652 -19.10 24.47 -20.93
CA GLN A 652 -17.70 24.79 -21.20
C GLN A 652 -17.09 25.71 -20.14
N SER A 653 -17.84 26.70 -19.65
CA SER A 653 -17.39 27.63 -18.62
C SER A 653 -17.19 26.93 -17.27
N LYS A 654 -18.16 26.13 -16.82
CA LYS A 654 -18.06 25.35 -15.57
C LYS A 654 -16.90 24.36 -15.63
N ALA A 655 -16.80 23.59 -16.72
CA ALA A 655 -15.70 22.66 -16.94
C ALA A 655 -14.33 23.34 -16.87
N LYS A 656 -14.19 24.53 -17.48
CA LYS A 656 -12.97 25.34 -17.38
C LYS A 656 -12.70 25.75 -15.94
N GLN A 657 -13.71 26.23 -15.21
CA GLN A 657 -13.57 26.65 -13.81
C GLN A 657 -13.10 25.50 -12.92
N ASP A 658 -13.71 24.33 -13.01
CA ASP A 658 -13.36 23.17 -12.17
C ASP A 658 -11.96 22.63 -12.50
N VAL A 659 -11.62 22.54 -13.79
CA VAL A 659 -10.29 22.09 -14.22
C VAL A 659 -9.18 23.09 -13.83
N SER A 660 -9.47 24.39 -13.91
CA SER A 660 -8.52 25.46 -13.60
C SER A 660 -8.54 25.92 -12.15
N ARG A 661 -9.38 25.33 -11.29
CA ARG A 661 -9.46 25.61 -9.85
C ARG A 661 -8.05 25.45 -9.23
N GLN A 662 -7.33 26.55 -9.06
CA GLN A 662 -6.07 26.67 -8.31
C GLN A 662 -6.31 27.34 -6.94
N ASP A 663 -7.56 27.72 -6.66
CA ASP A 663 -7.94 28.61 -5.59
C ASP A 663 -8.09 27.89 -4.24
N LEU A 664 -6.95 27.49 -3.68
CA LEU A 664 -6.69 27.54 -2.24
C LEU A 664 -5.19 27.80 -1.91
N GLU A 665 -4.34 28.05 -2.91
CA GLU A 665 -3.00 28.63 -2.68
C GLU A 665 -3.03 30.17 -2.68
N ALA A 666 -3.95 30.81 -3.40
CA ALA A 666 -4.09 32.27 -3.42
C ALA A 666 -4.63 32.85 -2.09
N THR A 667 -5.44 32.10 -1.34
CA THR A 667 -6.00 32.53 -0.05
C THR A 667 -5.07 32.27 1.15
N LYS A 668 -3.98 31.51 0.98
CA LYS A 668 -2.93 31.36 2.01
C LYS A 668 -1.89 32.48 2.00
N ASN A 669 -1.74 33.18 0.87
CA ASN A 669 -0.86 34.34 0.77
C ASN A 669 -1.55 35.65 1.18
N ALA A 670 -2.89 35.70 1.19
CA ALA A 670 -3.66 36.83 1.71
C ALA A 670 -3.77 36.86 3.25
N THR A 671 -3.57 35.72 3.94
CA THR A 671 -3.64 35.64 5.42
C THR A 671 -2.27 35.57 6.09
N LYS A 672 -1.17 35.60 5.34
CA LYS A 672 0.21 35.73 5.86
C LYS A 672 0.72 37.18 5.94
N SER A 673 -0.10 38.17 5.53
CA SER A 673 0.23 39.60 5.64
C SER A 673 -0.49 40.32 6.80
N VAL A 674 -1.27 39.61 7.61
CA VAL A 674 -1.90 40.15 8.83
C VAL A 674 -1.53 39.25 10.01
N GLY A 675 -0.35 39.50 10.58
CA GLY A 675 0.16 38.75 11.72
C GLY A 675 1.68 38.82 11.78
N ARG A 676 2.19 40.02 12.04
CA ARG A 676 3.53 40.26 12.56
C ARG A 676 3.65 39.73 13.98
#